data_AF-A0A7Y2H006-F1
#
_entry.id   AF-A0A7Y2H006-F1
#
_cell.length_a   1.000
_cell.length_b   1.000
_cell.length_c   1.000
_cell.angle_alpha   90.00
_cell.angle_beta   90.00
_cell.angle_gamma   90.00
#
_symmetry.space_group_name_H-M   'P 1'
#
loop_
_entity.id
_entity.type
_entity.pdbx_description
1 polymer ?
#
loop_
_entity_poly.entity_id
_entity_poly.type
_entity_poly.pdbx_seq_one_letter_code
_entity_poly.pdbx_strand_id
1 'polypeptide(L)'
;IEAQPGNLLYVLAEGVARANDQDAINEMYARLETEFQIVGYNWQVYGQIPDDFWTWVSFDRDTVAVGETIEVRLNFRNFYSFGESLDTITPTGPLVTTSADEGQVSIDNDPMPASVQLLEYSEIGVITYQATAEAPGTVRVEGSLEAGFQLFFPTDKVQSTDVCDEFGTPPCILTIVDGGLIVNDDGDGEDLEPGDEICDADDAEDGPQCTLRAAIQEASALGGAAITFDVEGGAPFVISPESALPPLVDGIMLDGTSQPGWLDDPIIRVDGAGAGQTAGLVIDGDDVVVKGLMITGFGSHGVHVAGGDGGVLESLIVGSDAAGSTGLGNGGDGIHISGGTGLRIGSEAGSGKAGIINIGRVISVGNLLNGLYASNESNVPLIRGDVHAVEMREGAAAKSGGQILNLGLNVQRLVVGVAGSASLPVALPNGMHGVCLRGVSEAVFHDVQVSDATMHAVEITASQQIILKRLLGGIRVPNPTLSSHIGNVGGNIIKLLESREITVGSESASDPPVQGVAADGWFMDAEDSEDVRAHNVLAGLTVNMPALSAQLQALMRNKSGGMRLHNLSRMTLGRSGLLTVLANSGGNAGMPQAGLLASGELTQAFRALNLHVGTTPEGLAGIGNLGSGMILADGIRDAILGGESPSEQIVSAGNMGYGYLFRDLPSDATSKGGEIINIVSGTRLISDMIPQPTGVLKALSNNLSGFCMLRAQGIRMSMFSVGPSGRHGFESIESSDLEFLSGSIGSLFEKTIQSPNDLMGPAQHGFLFNGGSRIRVGG
;
A
#
# COMPACT_ATOMS: atom_id res chain seq x y z
N ILE A 1 -65.36 -41.75 -40.68
CA ILE A 1 -66.04 -41.04 -39.58
C ILE A 1 -64.96 -40.24 -38.87
N GLU A 2 -65.20 -38.95 -38.69
CA GLU A 2 -64.65 -38.25 -37.53
C GLU A 2 -65.71 -38.37 -36.45
N ALA A 3 -65.37 -39.08 -35.39
CA ALA A 3 -65.86 -38.90 -34.03
C ALA A 3 -64.91 -39.72 -33.15
N GLN A 4 -64.23 -39.07 -32.20
CA GLN A 4 -63.90 -39.75 -30.94
C GLN A 4 -65.20 -39.86 -30.14
N PRO A 5 -65.51 -41.01 -29.54
CA PRO A 5 -64.90 -41.53 -28.32
C PRO A 5 -64.47 -43.03 -28.30
N GLY A 6 -63.20 -43.24 -27.91
CA GLY A 6 -62.40 -44.46 -27.76
C GLY A 6 -63.02 -45.81 -27.34
N ASN A 7 -62.15 -46.83 -27.48
CA ASN A 7 -61.98 -47.98 -26.57
C ASN A 7 -62.56 -49.37 -26.89
N LEU A 8 -62.99 -49.71 -28.12
CA LEU A 8 -63.38 -51.11 -28.41
C LEU A 8 -62.90 -51.74 -29.73
N LEU A 9 -61.91 -51.16 -30.40
CA LEU A 9 -61.14 -51.87 -31.42
C LEU A 9 -59.67 -51.63 -31.07
N TYR A 10 -59.17 -52.29 -30.03
CA TYR A 10 -57.74 -52.35 -29.72
C TYR A 10 -57.25 -53.80 -29.72
N VAL A 11 -58.17 -54.77 -29.60
CA VAL A 11 -57.86 -56.20 -29.38
C VAL A 11 -57.78 -57.04 -30.67
N LEU A 12 -58.33 -56.60 -31.81
CA LEU A 12 -58.35 -57.40 -33.05
C LEU A 12 -57.22 -57.08 -34.05
N ALA A 13 -56.67 -55.86 -34.04
CA ALA A 13 -55.57 -55.49 -34.93
C ALA A 13 -54.20 -56.02 -34.44
N GLU A 14 -54.03 -56.21 -33.13
CA GLU A 14 -52.81 -56.80 -32.55
C GLU A 14 -52.59 -58.25 -33.02
N GLY A 15 -53.65 -58.99 -33.32
CA GLY A 15 -53.57 -60.37 -33.80
C GLY A 15 -53.13 -60.50 -35.27
N VAL A 16 -53.52 -59.55 -36.14
CA VAL A 16 -53.26 -59.65 -37.59
C VAL A 16 -51.90 -59.05 -37.97
N ALA A 17 -51.45 -58.00 -37.27
CA ALA A 17 -50.10 -57.45 -37.46
C ALA A 17 -49.00 -58.46 -37.07
N ARG A 18 -49.26 -59.34 -36.09
CA ARG A 18 -48.32 -60.40 -35.69
C ARG A 18 -48.20 -61.55 -36.71
N ALA A 19 -49.06 -61.64 -37.73
CA ALA A 19 -49.05 -62.73 -38.72
C ALA A 19 -48.43 -62.37 -40.09
N ASN A 20 -48.20 -61.08 -40.38
CA ASN A 20 -47.54 -60.60 -41.61
C ASN A 20 -48.19 -61.10 -42.94
N ASP A 21 -49.49 -61.35 -42.94
CA ASP A 21 -50.27 -61.77 -44.13
C ASP A 21 -51.13 -60.60 -44.63
N GLN A 22 -50.70 -59.99 -45.74
CA GLN A 22 -51.33 -58.80 -46.31
C GLN A 22 -52.72 -59.07 -46.90
N ASP A 23 -53.03 -60.30 -47.31
CA ASP A 23 -54.34 -60.64 -47.87
C ASP A 23 -55.38 -60.81 -46.75
N ALA A 24 -54.97 -61.33 -45.60
CA ALA A 24 -55.81 -61.39 -44.40
C ALA A 24 -56.14 -59.99 -43.84
N ILE A 25 -55.19 -59.05 -43.94
CA ILE A 25 -55.40 -57.64 -43.58
C ILE A 25 -56.48 -57.01 -44.47
N ASN A 26 -56.42 -57.24 -45.79
CA ASN A 26 -57.38 -56.68 -46.74
C ASN A 26 -58.79 -57.30 -46.59
N GLU A 27 -58.90 -58.60 -46.30
CA GLU A 27 -60.19 -59.26 -46.02
C GLU A 27 -60.81 -58.78 -44.69
N MET A 28 -59.99 -58.54 -43.66
CA MET A 28 -60.44 -57.94 -42.40
C MET A 28 -61.01 -56.54 -42.61
N TYR A 29 -60.32 -55.70 -43.40
CA TYR A 29 -60.82 -54.35 -43.73
C TYR A 29 -62.16 -54.40 -44.45
N ALA A 30 -62.34 -55.31 -45.42
CA ALA A 30 -63.60 -55.47 -46.15
C ALA A 30 -64.77 -55.96 -45.25
N ARG A 31 -64.49 -56.85 -44.29
CA ARG A 31 -65.49 -57.37 -43.33
C ARG A 31 -65.88 -56.34 -42.26
N LEU A 32 -64.95 -55.51 -41.81
CA LEU A 32 -65.23 -54.42 -40.86
C LEU A 32 -66.15 -53.35 -41.45
N GLU A 33 -66.02 -53.03 -42.74
CA GLU A 33 -66.91 -52.08 -43.43
C GLU A 33 -68.31 -52.65 -43.71
N THR A 34 -68.42 -53.95 -44.02
CA THR A 34 -69.69 -54.56 -44.43
C THR A 34 -70.52 -55.12 -43.28
N GLU A 35 -69.90 -55.72 -42.26
CA GLU A 35 -70.62 -56.44 -41.19
C GLU A 35 -70.85 -55.60 -39.93
N PHE A 36 -69.98 -54.64 -39.62
CA PHE A 36 -70.00 -53.98 -38.30
C PHE A 36 -70.38 -52.50 -38.33
N GLN A 37 -70.43 -51.87 -39.51
CA GLN A 37 -70.68 -50.42 -39.64
C GLN A 37 -69.85 -49.57 -38.65
N ILE A 38 -68.70 -50.07 -38.20
CA ILE A 38 -67.76 -49.33 -37.35
C ILE A 38 -66.93 -48.49 -38.29
N VAL A 39 -67.33 -47.24 -38.41
CA VAL A 39 -66.67 -46.27 -39.28
C VAL A 39 -65.86 -45.32 -38.38
N GLY A 40 -64.64 -44.98 -38.81
CA GLY A 40 -63.85 -43.81 -38.43
C GLY A 40 -63.32 -43.62 -37.01
N TYR A 41 -62.57 -44.60 -36.53
CA TYR A 41 -61.41 -44.31 -35.71
C TYR A 41 -60.16 -44.35 -36.57
N ASN A 42 -59.37 -43.27 -36.51
CA ASN A 42 -57.97 -43.35 -36.91
C ASN A 42 -57.20 -43.98 -35.76
N TRP A 43 -56.55 -45.09 -36.07
CA TRP A 43 -55.64 -45.83 -35.21
C TRP A 43 -54.31 -45.09 -35.17
N GLN A 44 -53.76 -44.82 -33.98
CA GLN A 44 -52.39 -44.34 -33.88
C GLN A 44 -51.43 -45.49 -33.56
N VAL A 45 -50.36 -45.47 -34.34
CA VAL A 45 -49.16 -46.30 -34.28
C VAL A 45 -48.26 -45.76 -33.16
N TYR A 46 -47.64 -46.65 -32.40
CA TYR A 46 -46.69 -46.36 -31.33
C TYR A 46 -45.52 -45.48 -31.77
N GLY A 47 -45.14 -44.55 -30.90
CA GLY A 47 -43.88 -43.80 -31.01
C GLY A 47 -43.74 -42.61 -30.07
N GLN A 48 -43.93 -42.78 -28.75
CA GLN A 48 -43.36 -41.97 -27.66
C GLN A 48 -43.83 -42.52 -26.30
N ILE A 49 -42.97 -42.43 -25.28
CA ILE A 49 -43.20 -42.90 -23.90
C ILE A 49 -44.48 -42.24 -23.34
N PRO A 50 -45.37 -42.93 -22.60
CA PRO A 50 -46.55 -42.30 -22.00
C PRO A 50 -46.13 -41.33 -20.89
N ASP A 51 -46.81 -40.18 -20.77
CA ASP A 51 -46.63 -39.11 -19.77
C ASP A 51 -46.81 -39.55 -18.27
N ASP A 52 -46.79 -40.86 -17.98
CA ASP A 52 -47.24 -41.49 -16.73
C ASP A 52 -46.08 -42.12 -15.89
N PHE A 53 -44.81 -42.04 -16.32
CA PHE A 53 -43.64 -42.42 -15.51
C PHE A 53 -42.58 -41.32 -15.59
N TRP A 54 -42.29 -40.66 -14.46
CA TRP A 54 -41.44 -39.47 -14.42
C TRP A 54 -40.11 -39.78 -13.76
N THR A 55 -39.04 -39.18 -14.28
CA THR A 55 -37.69 -39.35 -13.72
C THR A 55 -36.95 -38.02 -13.69
N TRP A 56 -36.19 -37.74 -12.64
CA TRP A 56 -35.30 -36.57 -12.58
C TRP A 56 -34.10 -36.79 -11.67
N VAL A 57 -32.99 -36.12 -11.98
CA VAL A 57 -31.82 -36.00 -11.10
C VAL A 57 -32.04 -34.83 -10.15
N SER A 58 -31.71 -35.03 -8.88
CA SER A 58 -31.54 -33.94 -7.92
C SER A 58 -30.27 -34.16 -7.12
N PHE A 59 -29.72 -33.08 -6.59
CA PHE A 59 -28.62 -33.09 -5.65
C PHE A 59 -29.17 -32.72 -4.27
N ASP A 60 -28.46 -33.07 -3.20
CA ASP A 60 -28.71 -32.48 -1.88
C ASP A 60 -28.28 -31.00 -1.84
N ARG A 61 -27.29 -30.61 -2.66
CA ARG A 61 -26.82 -29.24 -2.90
C ARG A 61 -26.47 -29.04 -4.37
N ASP A 62 -26.74 -27.90 -4.99
CA ASP A 62 -26.43 -27.67 -6.43
C ASP A 62 -25.05 -27.02 -6.67
N THR A 63 -24.36 -26.67 -5.59
CA THR A 63 -22.98 -26.16 -5.56
C THR A 63 -22.14 -26.93 -4.54
N VAL A 64 -20.90 -27.29 -4.88
CA VAL A 64 -20.00 -28.12 -4.06
C VAL A 64 -18.54 -27.67 -4.21
N ALA A 65 -17.72 -27.71 -3.16
CA ALA A 65 -16.30 -27.38 -3.27
C ALA A 65 -15.45 -28.55 -3.79
N VAL A 66 -14.31 -28.28 -4.42
CA VAL A 66 -13.33 -29.33 -4.76
C VAL A 66 -12.90 -30.06 -3.49
N GLY A 67 -13.01 -31.40 -3.49
CA GLY A 67 -12.67 -32.28 -2.37
C GLY A 67 -13.88 -32.81 -1.59
N GLU A 68 -15.06 -32.18 -1.73
CA GLU A 68 -16.28 -32.60 -1.03
C GLU A 68 -16.99 -33.79 -1.70
N THR A 69 -17.67 -34.59 -0.88
CA THR A 69 -18.58 -35.66 -1.32
C THR A 69 -20.03 -35.19 -1.30
N ILE A 70 -20.78 -35.50 -2.35
CA ILE A 70 -22.17 -35.07 -2.59
C ILE A 70 -23.10 -36.26 -2.86
N GLU A 71 -24.37 -36.13 -2.45
CA GLU A 71 -25.41 -37.10 -2.76
C GLU A 71 -26.11 -36.81 -4.10
N VAL A 72 -25.85 -37.63 -5.10
CA VAL A 72 -26.62 -37.59 -6.37
C VAL A 72 -27.84 -38.51 -6.25
N ARG A 73 -29.04 -37.95 -6.36
CA ARG A 73 -30.31 -38.67 -6.23
C ARG A 73 -31.00 -38.82 -7.59
N LEU A 74 -31.20 -40.07 -8.01
CA LEU A 74 -32.11 -40.40 -9.12
C LEU A 74 -33.51 -40.62 -8.55
N ASN A 75 -34.39 -39.69 -8.86
CA ASN A 75 -35.77 -39.72 -8.41
C ASN A 75 -36.67 -40.23 -9.54
N PHE A 76 -37.72 -40.95 -9.16
CA PHE A 76 -38.70 -41.46 -10.11
C PHE A 76 -40.07 -41.54 -9.47
N ARG A 77 -41.10 -41.36 -10.29
CA ARG A 77 -42.49 -41.34 -9.85
C ARG A 77 -43.40 -42.09 -10.83
N ASN A 78 -44.27 -42.93 -10.27
CA ASN A 78 -45.24 -43.70 -11.04
C ASN A 78 -46.63 -43.04 -11.02
N PHE A 79 -47.18 -42.69 -12.18
CA PHE A 79 -48.55 -42.18 -12.36
C PHE A 79 -49.46 -43.13 -13.13
N TYR A 80 -49.13 -44.43 -13.20
CA TYR A 80 -50.04 -45.42 -13.80
C TYR A 80 -51.27 -45.68 -12.91
N SER A 81 -52.41 -45.08 -13.30
CA SER A 81 -53.65 -45.04 -12.51
C SER A 81 -54.45 -46.35 -12.39
N PHE A 82 -53.97 -47.47 -12.97
CA PHE A 82 -54.69 -48.76 -12.99
C PHE A 82 -54.45 -49.66 -11.76
N GLY A 83 -53.83 -49.14 -10.69
CA GLY A 83 -53.61 -49.89 -9.45
C GLY A 83 -52.49 -50.93 -9.55
N GLU A 84 -51.57 -50.76 -10.49
CA GLU A 84 -50.42 -51.64 -10.71
C GLU A 84 -49.18 -51.04 -10.05
N SER A 85 -48.60 -51.78 -9.10
CA SER A 85 -47.31 -51.45 -8.51
C SER A 85 -46.18 -51.78 -9.49
N LEU A 86 -45.19 -50.89 -9.58
CA LEU A 86 -43.93 -51.24 -10.28
C LEU A 86 -43.19 -52.26 -9.40
N ASP A 87 -42.80 -53.40 -9.96
CA ASP A 87 -42.19 -54.51 -9.19
C ASP A 87 -40.67 -54.43 -9.13
N THR A 88 -40.03 -53.81 -10.13
CA THR A 88 -38.58 -53.69 -10.21
C THR A 88 -38.20 -52.40 -10.91
N ILE A 89 -37.41 -51.56 -10.26
CA ILE A 89 -36.78 -50.37 -10.83
C ILE A 89 -35.29 -50.54 -10.68
N THR A 90 -34.59 -50.63 -11.80
CA THR A 90 -33.16 -50.95 -11.84
C THR A 90 -32.41 -49.89 -12.66
N PRO A 91 -31.30 -49.33 -12.15
CA PRO A 91 -30.37 -48.56 -12.97
C PRO A 91 -29.84 -49.39 -14.15
N THR A 92 -29.84 -48.81 -15.35
CA THR A 92 -29.38 -49.50 -16.57
C THR A 92 -27.90 -49.27 -16.90
N GLY A 93 -27.26 -48.32 -16.20
CA GLY A 93 -25.85 -47.93 -16.37
C GLY A 93 -25.35 -47.10 -15.17
N PRO A 94 -24.03 -46.84 -15.08
CA PRO A 94 -23.50 -45.84 -14.15
C PRO A 94 -24.04 -44.44 -14.51
N LEU A 95 -23.96 -43.50 -13.58
CA LEU A 95 -24.23 -42.10 -13.90
C LEU A 95 -23.24 -41.61 -14.96
N VAL A 96 -23.74 -40.82 -15.90
CA VAL A 96 -22.96 -40.20 -16.97
C VAL A 96 -22.73 -38.75 -16.58
N THR A 97 -21.47 -38.36 -16.39
CA THR A 97 -21.08 -36.98 -16.12
C THR A 97 -20.56 -36.35 -17.41
N THR A 98 -21.12 -35.21 -17.81
CA THR A 98 -20.64 -34.42 -18.95
C THR A 98 -20.27 -33.02 -18.51
N SER A 99 -19.04 -32.63 -18.81
CA SER A 99 -18.48 -31.31 -18.48
C SER A 99 -17.74 -30.74 -19.69
N ALA A 100 -17.51 -29.42 -19.69
CA ALA A 100 -16.67 -28.78 -20.70
C ALA A 100 -15.19 -29.21 -20.56
N ASP A 101 -14.78 -29.55 -19.34
CA ASP A 101 -13.44 -29.98 -18.97
C ASP A 101 -13.52 -31.36 -18.27
N GLU A 102 -12.83 -32.38 -18.78
CA GLU A 102 -12.91 -33.76 -18.25
C GLU A 102 -12.41 -33.88 -16.80
N GLY A 103 -13.05 -34.74 -15.99
CA GLY A 103 -12.52 -35.16 -14.67
C GLY A 103 -12.94 -34.32 -13.46
N GLN A 104 -14.05 -33.59 -13.55
CA GLN A 104 -14.53 -32.70 -12.48
C GLN A 104 -15.21 -33.42 -11.30
N VAL A 105 -15.76 -34.63 -11.48
CA VAL A 105 -16.41 -35.44 -10.42
C VAL A 105 -16.03 -36.91 -10.56
N SER A 106 -15.75 -37.57 -9.44
CA SER A 106 -15.63 -39.02 -9.30
C SER A 106 -16.86 -39.60 -8.60
N ILE A 107 -17.24 -40.86 -8.85
CA ILE A 107 -18.43 -41.49 -8.26
C ILE A 107 -18.01 -42.70 -7.43
N ASP A 108 -18.22 -42.64 -6.12
CA ASP A 108 -17.58 -43.53 -5.14
C ASP A 108 -18.21 -44.93 -5.04
N ASN A 109 -19.42 -45.13 -5.57
CA ASN A 109 -20.19 -46.37 -5.46
C ASN A 109 -20.38 -47.13 -6.79
N ASP A 110 -19.28 -47.37 -7.51
CA ASP A 110 -19.20 -48.40 -8.56
C ASP A 110 -18.65 -49.71 -7.93
N PRO A 111 -19.46 -50.79 -7.77
CA PRO A 111 -20.64 -51.14 -8.56
C PRO A 111 -22.00 -50.73 -7.96
N MET A 112 -22.89 -50.37 -8.90
CA MET A 112 -24.32 -50.02 -8.79
C MET A 112 -25.05 -50.46 -7.51
N PRO A 113 -25.85 -49.59 -6.86
CA PRO A 113 -26.81 -50.04 -5.86
C PRO A 113 -27.83 -50.98 -6.52
N ALA A 114 -27.87 -52.24 -6.08
CA ALA A 114 -28.91 -53.19 -6.45
C ALA A 114 -30.20 -52.86 -5.69
N SER A 115 -30.90 -51.79 -6.10
CA SER A 115 -32.18 -51.43 -5.52
C SER A 115 -33.31 -52.07 -6.31
N VAL A 116 -34.22 -52.74 -5.60
CA VAL A 116 -35.52 -53.18 -6.11
C VAL A 116 -36.54 -52.52 -5.20
N GLN A 117 -37.25 -51.50 -5.71
CA GLN A 117 -38.32 -50.83 -4.97
C GLN A 117 -39.66 -51.17 -5.62
N LEU A 118 -40.61 -51.58 -4.78
CA LEU A 118 -42.03 -51.62 -5.12
C LEU A 118 -42.54 -50.19 -5.03
N LEU A 119 -43.08 -49.62 -6.10
CA LEU A 119 -43.71 -48.30 -6.05
C LEU A 119 -45.22 -48.38 -6.21
N GLU A 120 -45.92 -47.85 -5.21
CA GLU A 120 -47.34 -47.59 -5.32
C GLU A 120 -47.61 -46.35 -6.20
N TYR A 121 -48.86 -46.22 -6.66
CA TYR A 121 -49.30 -45.09 -7.45
C TYR A 121 -48.99 -43.77 -6.71
N SER A 122 -48.33 -42.85 -7.40
CA SER A 122 -47.93 -41.50 -6.98
C SER A 122 -46.82 -41.38 -5.92
N GLU A 123 -46.22 -42.50 -5.50
CA GLU A 123 -45.04 -42.52 -4.61
C GLU A 123 -43.78 -42.05 -5.36
N ILE A 124 -42.84 -41.43 -4.65
CA ILE A 124 -41.53 -41.04 -5.19
C ILE A 124 -40.49 -42.01 -4.65
N GLY A 125 -39.84 -42.75 -5.55
CA GLY A 125 -38.69 -43.58 -5.23
C GLY A 125 -37.39 -42.82 -5.49
N VAL A 126 -36.36 -43.15 -4.71
CA VAL A 126 -35.05 -42.48 -4.76
C VAL A 126 -33.94 -43.52 -4.73
N ILE A 127 -32.98 -43.37 -5.65
CA ILE A 127 -31.70 -44.11 -5.66
C ILE A 127 -30.58 -43.09 -5.47
N THR A 128 -29.79 -43.25 -4.41
CA THR A 128 -28.71 -42.33 -4.04
C THR A 128 -27.33 -42.87 -4.43
N TYR A 129 -26.51 -42.01 -5.02
CA TYR A 129 -25.10 -42.22 -5.30
C TYR A 129 -24.27 -41.22 -4.49
N GLN A 130 -23.01 -41.59 -4.18
CA GLN A 130 -22.03 -40.68 -3.59
C GLN A 130 -21.05 -40.29 -4.69
N ALA A 131 -20.75 -39.01 -4.80
CA ALA A 131 -19.83 -38.47 -5.78
C ALA A 131 -18.86 -37.50 -5.12
N THR A 132 -17.59 -37.48 -5.51
CA THR A 132 -16.56 -36.59 -4.95
C THR A 132 -16.14 -35.57 -6.01
N ALA A 133 -16.11 -34.28 -5.65
CA ALA A 133 -15.68 -33.20 -6.53
C ALA A 133 -14.16 -33.15 -6.64
N GLU A 134 -13.62 -33.12 -7.86
CA GLU A 134 -12.18 -33.29 -8.14
C GLU A 134 -11.56 -32.03 -8.75
N ALA A 135 -12.34 -31.21 -9.48
CA ALA A 135 -11.87 -29.99 -10.12
C ALA A 135 -13.00 -28.99 -10.36
N PRO A 136 -12.73 -27.67 -10.36
CA PRO A 136 -13.76 -26.66 -10.49
C PRO A 136 -14.40 -26.65 -11.89
N GLY A 137 -15.65 -26.22 -11.94
CA GLY A 137 -16.44 -26.00 -13.15
C GLY A 137 -17.84 -26.60 -13.06
N THR A 138 -18.50 -26.75 -14.21
CA THR A 138 -19.92 -27.12 -14.27
C THR A 138 -20.07 -28.52 -14.86
N VAL A 139 -20.67 -29.43 -14.09
CA VAL A 139 -20.87 -30.83 -14.46
C VAL A 139 -22.35 -31.12 -14.62
N ARG A 140 -22.75 -31.63 -15.77
CA ARG A 140 -24.08 -32.19 -15.99
C ARG A 140 -24.08 -33.67 -15.63
N VAL A 141 -24.99 -34.08 -14.76
CA VAL A 141 -25.10 -35.48 -14.31
C VAL A 141 -26.38 -36.10 -14.85
N GLU A 142 -26.22 -37.19 -15.60
CA GLU A 142 -27.31 -37.95 -16.22
C GLU A 142 -27.37 -39.36 -15.64
N GLY A 143 -28.58 -39.89 -15.49
CA GLY A 143 -28.83 -41.29 -15.13
C GLY A 143 -29.75 -41.96 -16.13
N SER A 144 -29.85 -43.28 -16.05
CA SER A 144 -30.82 -44.07 -16.82
C SER A 144 -31.41 -45.17 -15.95
N LEU A 145 -32.73 -45.34 -16.07
CA LEU A 145 -33.51 -46.28 -15.25
C LEU A 145 -34.38 -47.15 -16.14
N GLU A 146 -34.56 -48.39 -15.73
CA GLU A 146 -35.51 -49.32 -16.32
C GLU A 146 -36.52 -49.77 -15.27
N ALA A 147 -37.80 -49.62 -15.61
CA ALA A 147 -38.92 -50.07 -14.81
C ALA A 147 -39.58 -51.30 -15.47
N GLY A 148 -39.77 -52.36 -14.69
CA GLY A 148 -40.42 -53.60 -15.11
C GLY A 148 -41.79 -53.80 -14.45
N PHE A 149 -42.79 -54.20 -15.25
CA PHE A 149 -44.13 -54.56 -14.80
C PHE A 149 -44.27 -56.09 -14.67
N GLN A 150 -44.85 -56.59 -13.59
CA GLN A 150 -45.44 -57.94 -13.61
C GLN A 150 -46.90 -57.82 -14.00
N LEU A 151 -47.23 -58.08 -15.27
CA LEU A 151 -48.34 -58.97 -15.64
C LEU A 151 -48.41 -59.15 -17.18
N PHE A 152 -48.41 -60.42 -17.57
CA PHE A 152 -48.72 -61.02 -18.88
C PHE A 152 -47.72 -61.02 -20.06
N PHE A 153 -46.68 -60.19 -20.11
CA PHE A 153 -45.58 -60.38 -21.07
C PHE A 153 -44.20 -60.08 -20.45
N PRO A 154 -43.21 -61.00 -20.50
CA PRO A 154 -41.87 -60.79 -19.89
C PRO A 154 -41.00 -59.70 -20.55
N THR A 155 -41.56 -58.90 -21.46
CA THR A 155 -40.80 -58.02 -22.37
C THR A 155 -41.20 -56.54 -22.30
N ASP A 156 -42.21 -56.16 -21.51
CA ASP A 156 -42.65 -54.77 -21.42
C ASP A 156 -41.85 -54.03 -20.34
N LYS A 157 -40.64 -53.63 -20.73
CA LYS A 157 -39.75 -52.75 -19.96
C LYS A 157 -39.94 -51.33 -20.45
N VAL A 158 -40.16 -50.38 -19.54
CA VAL A 158 -40.11 -48.95 -19.85
C VAL A 158 -38.74 -48.44 -19.43
N GLN A 159 -37.96 -47.95 -20.40
CA GLN A 159 -36.67 -47.32 -20.15
C GLN A 159 -36.84 -45.81 -20.21
N SER A 160 -36.37 -45.12 -19.16
CA SER A 160 -36.07 -43.69 -19.24
C SER A 160 -34.63 -43.56 -19.70
N THR A 161 -34.45 -43.05 -20.93
CA THR A 161 -33.15 -42.69 -21.49
C THR A 161 -32.97 -41.18 -21.27
N ASP A 162 -31.90 -40.79 -20.59
CA ASP A 162 -31.51 -39.40 -20.29
C ASP A 162 -32.46 -38.69 -19.31
N VAL A 163 -32.33 -39.01 -18.01
CA VAL A 163 -33.14 -38.52 -16.86
C VAL A 163 -32.90 -37.02 -16.53
N CYS A 164 -32.63 -36.19 -17.52
CA CYS A 164 -32.28 -34.79 -17.35
C CYS A 164 -33.35 -33.86 -17.94
N ASP A 165 -33.95 -33.03 -17.07
CA ASP A 165 -34.79 -31.88 -17.45
C ASP A 165 -36.03 -32.23 -18.30
N GLU A 166 -36.81 -33.23 -17.86
CA GLU A 166 -38.06 -33.54 -18.56
C GLU A 166 -39.16 -32.46 -18.37
N PHE A 167 -39.09 -31.58 -17.34
CA PHE A 167 -40.18 -30.61 -17.07
C PHE A 167 -39.79 -29.30 -16.33
N GLY A 168 -38.64 -28.68 -16.61
CA GLY A 168 -38.37 -27.30 -16.16
C GLY A 168 -38.15 -27.13 -14.65
N THR A 169 -37.66 -28.19 -14.00
CA THR A 169 -36.97 -28.14 -12.69
C THR A 169 -35.53 -27.65 -12.88
N PRO A 170 -34.80 -27.21 -11.83
CA PRO A 170 -33.43 -26.72 -11.99
C PRO A 170 -32.58 -27.71 -12.81
N PRO A 171 -31.66 -27.19 -13.63
CA PRO A 171 -30.89 -28.03 -14.53
C PRO A 171 -30.13 -29.09 -13.72
N CYS A 172 -29.97 -30.30 -14.28
CA CYS A 172 -29.17 -31.39 -13.71
C CYS A 172 -27.66 -31.08 -13.71
N ILE A 173 -27.33 -29.85 -13.35
CA ILE A 173 -26.04 -29.20 -13.35
C ILE A 173 -25.60 -29.09 -11.90
N LEU A 174 -24.42 -29.63 -11.61
CA LEU A 174 -23.67 -29.44 -10.39
C LEU A 174 -22.57 -28.43 -10.66
N THR A 175 -22.51 -27.37 -9.85
CA THR A 175 -21.43 -26.37 -9.92
C THR A 175 -20.37 -26.72 -8.90
N ILE A 176 -19.14 -26.90 -9.36
CA ILE A 176 -17.99 -27.21 -8.51
C ILE A 176 -17.15 -25.96 -8.43
N VAL A 177 -17.04 -25.43 -7.22
CA VAL A 177 -16.21 -24.27 -6.95
C VAL A 177 -14.84 -24.73 -6.51
N ASP A 178 -13.80 -24.00 -6.91
CA ASP A 178 -12.45 -24.24 -6.39
C ASP A 178 -12.53 -24.06 -4.87
N GLY A 179 -11.97 -24.99 -4.08
CA GLY A 179 -12.01 -24.99 -2.61
C GLY A 179 -11.20 -23.87 -1.96
N GLY A 180 -11.16 -22.69 -2.60
CA GLY A 180 -10.63 -21.47 -2.02
C GLY A 180 -11.66 -20.80 -1.13
N LEU A 181 -11.19 -20.07 -0.12
CA LEU A 181 -12.05 -19.27 0.73
C LEU A 181 -12.43 -17.99 -0.04
N ILE A 182 -13.56 -18.05 -0.76
CA ILE A 182 -14.04 -16.94 -1.60
C ILE A 182 -15.11 -16.17 -0.83
N VAL A 183 -14.79 -14.97 -0.39
CA VAL A 183 -15.77 -14.06 0.21
C VAL A 183 -16.76 -13.62 -0.86
N ASN A 184 -17.99 -14.12 -0.77
CA ASN A 184 -19.10 -13.84 -1.68
C ASN A 184 -20.26 -13.11 -0.97
N ASP A 185 -20.26 -13.07 0.36
CA ASP A 185 -21.27 -12.43 1.18
C ASP A 185 -20.73 -11.17 1.89
N ASP A 186 -21.53 -10.09 1.94
CA ASP A 186 -21.15 -8.78 2.50
C ASP A 186 -21.50 -8.60 4.00
N GLY A 187 -22.11 -9.62 4.60
CA GLY A 187 -22.46 -9.72 6.01
C GLY A 187 -21.28 -9.98 6.95
N ASP A 188 -21.60 -10.29 8.21
CA ASP A 188 -20.63 -10.49 9.31
C ASP A 188 -20.85 -11.78 10.11
N GLY A 189 -21.55 -12.77 9.51
CA GLY A 189 -21.76 -14.09 10.09
C GLY A 189 -20.45 -14.82 10.39
N GLU A 190 -20.42 -15.55 11.50
CA GLU A 190 -19.30 -16.46 11.82
C GLU A 190 -19.40 -17.72 10.98
N ASP A 191 -18.25 -18.33 10.71
CA ASP A 191 -18.19 -19.66 10.11
C ASP A 191 -18.74 -20.72 11.07
N LEU A 192 -19.55 -21.65 10.56
CA LEU A 192 -20.28 -22.61 11.37
C LEU A 192 -19.41 -23.78 11.84
N GLU A 193 -18.48 -24.26 11.00
CA GLU A 193 -17.61 -25.40 11.31
C GLU A 193 -16.11 -25.14 11.00
N PRO A 194 -15.43 -24.21 11.72
CA PRO A 194 -14.06 -23.86 11.41
C PRO A 194 -13.07 -25.03 11.35
N GLY A 195 -12.38 -25.16 10.22
CA GLY A 195 -11.34 -26.12 9.87
C GLY A 195 -11.81 -27.28 9.00
N ASP A 196 -13.00 -27.19 8.40
CA ASP A 196 -13.58 -28.21 7.53
C ASP A 196 -13.32 -27.96 6.02
N GLU A 197 -12.57 -26.91 5.69
CA GLU A 197 -12.26 -26.42 4.33
C GLU A 197 -13.46 -25.75 3.62
N ILE A 198 -14.58 -25.52 4.32
CA ILE A 198 -15.79 -24.91 3.79
C ILE A 198 -16.04 -23.60 4.55
N CYS A 199 -16.09 -22.48 3.82
CA CYS A 199 -16.45 -21.20 4.43
C CYS A 199 -17.96 -20.98 4.31
N ASP A 200 -18.71 -21.21 5.39
CA ASP A 200 -20.17 -21.08 5.36
C ASP A 200 -20.74 -20.51 6.67
N ALA A 201 -21.47 -19.40 6.55
CA ALA A 201 -22.10 -18.74 7.67
C ALA A 201 -23.56 -19.16 7.91
N ASP A 202 -24.21 -19.87 6.97
CA ASP A 202 -25.61 -20.31 7.10
C ASP A 202 -25.89 -21.65 6.40
N ASP A 203 -25.80 -22.76 7.14
CA ASP A 203 -26.06 -24.13 6.66
C ASP A 203 -27.50 -24.38 6.18
N ALA A 204 -28.40 -23.41 6.40
CA ALA A 204 -29.80 -23.49 5.99
C ALA A 204 -30.06 -22.83 4.62
N GLU A 205 -29.12 -22.08 4.08
CA GLU A 205 -29.21 -21.48 2.73
C GLU A 205 -28.46 -22.33 1.70
N ASP A 206 -28.92 -22.28 0.44
CA ASP A 206 -28.32 -23.09 -0.62
C ASP A 206 -26.96 -22.48 -1.05
N GLY A 207 -25.90 -23.28 -0.91
CA GLY A 207 -24.52 -22.90 -1.23
C GLY A 207 -23.82 -22.15 -0.09
N PRO A 208 -22.47 -22.02 -0.10
CA PRO A 208 -21.76 -21.39 1.02
C PRO A 208 -21.92 -19.86 1.07
N GLN A 209 -22.41 -19.29 2.18
CA GLN A 209 -22.39 -17.84 2.45
C GLN A 209 -21.10 -17.48 3.17
N CYS A 210 -20.04 -17.25 2.39
CA CYS A 210 -18.74 -16.95 2.93
C CYS A 210 -18.58 -15.45 3.17
N THR A 211 -18.72 -15.03 4.43
CA THR A 211 -18.39 -13.66 4.86
C THR A 211 -16.89 -13.48 5.04
N LEU A 212 -16.40 -12.23 5.11
CA LEU A 212 -14.99 -11.98 5.45
C LEU A 212 -14.63 -12.53 6.84
N ARG A 213 -15.56 -12.50 7.80
CA ARG A 213 -15.34 -13.06 9.14
C ARG A 213 -15.19 -14.56 9.05
N ALA A 214 -16.14 -15.24 8.40
CA ALA A 214 -16.14 -16.68 8.23
C ALA A 214 -14.84 -17.14 7.54
N ALA A 215 -14.45 -16.47 6.44
CA ALA A 215 -13.23 -16.79 5.71
C ALA A 215 -11.96 -16.66 6.58
N ILE A 216 -11.88 -15.63 7.42
CA ILE A 216 -10.73 -15.47 8.34
C ILE A 216 -10.72 -16.57 9.40
N GLN A 217 -11.88 -16.97 9.94
CA GLN A 217 -11.98 -18.04 10.92
C GLN A 217 -11.54 -19.36 10.32
N GLU A 218 -12.03 -19.68 9.13
CA GLU A 218 -11.69 -20.90 8.40
C GLU A 218 -10.20 -20.94 8.06
N ALA A 219 -9.66 -19.87 7.44
CA ALA A 219 -8.24 -19.76 7.14
C ALA A 219 -7.36 -19.92 8.39
N SER A 220 -7.81 -19.40 9.53
CA SER A 220 -7.08 -19.52 10.79
C SER A 220 -7.11 -20.94 11.33
N ALA A 221 -8.23 -21.64 11.22
CA ALA A 221 -8.37 -23.04 11.65
C ALA A 221 -7.53 -24.00 10.80
N LEU A 222 -7.37 -23.70 9.51
CA LEU A 222 -6.50 -24.43 8.58
C LEU A 222 -5.00 -24.16 8.78
N GLY A 223 -4.63 -23.17 9.60
CA GLY A 223 -3.23 -22.77 9.82
C GLY A 223 -2.66 -21.91 8.70
N GLY A 224 -3.52 -21.13 8.03
CA GLY A 224 -3.18 -20.22 6.95
C GLY A 224 -3.76 -20.65 5.60
N ALA A 225 -4.50 -19.75 4.94
CA ALA A 225 -5.06 -19.97 3.62
C ALA A 225 -5.16 -18.67 2.82
N ALA A 226 -5.36 -18.81 1.50
CA ALA A 226 -5.67 -17.69 0.63
C ALA A 226 -7.18 -17.40 0.66
N ILE A 227 -7.52 -16.15 0.93
CA ILE A 227 -8.88 -15.63 0.90
C ILE A 227 -9.00 -14.69 -0.30
N THR A 228 -9.90 -15.03 -1.20
CA THR A 228 -10.25 -14.25 -2.41
C THR A 228 -11.66 -13.68 -2.29
N PHE A 229 -12.09 -12.88 -3.26
CA PHE A 229 -13.36 -12.16 -3.23
C PHE A 229 -14.12 -12.35 -4.54
N ASP A 230 -15.40 -12.64 -4.44
CA ASP A 230 -16.40 -12.60 -5.52
C ASP A 230 -17.74 -12.12 -4.96
N VAL A 231 -17.71 -10.96 -4.30
CA VAL A 231 -18.90 -10.36 -3.67
C VAL A 231 -19.84 -9.89 -4.77
N GLU A 232 -21.12 -10.25 -4.66
CA GLU A 232 -22.13 -9.83 -5.63
C GLU A 232 -22.44 -8.32 -5.54
N GLY A 233 -22.97 -7.75 -6.63
CA GLY A 233 -23.41 -6.35 -6.68
C GLY A 233 -22.55 -5.46 -7.59
N GLY A 234 -22.26 -4.24 -7.15
CA GLY A 234 -21.57 -3.24 -7.96
C GLY A 234 -20.56 -2.41 -7.18
N ALA A 235 -19.40 -2.15 -7.80
CA ALA A 235 -18.32 -1.43 -7.16
C ALA A 235 -18.71 -0.01 -6.68
N PRO A 236 -18.23 0.43 -5.49
CA PRO A 236 -17.45 -0.36 -4.54
C PRO A 236 -18.30 -1.44 -3.85
N PHE A 237 -17.76 -2.65 -3.73
CA PHE A 237 -18.37 -3.75 -2.96
C PHE A 237 -18.07 -3.50 -1.49
N VAL A 238 -19.09 -3.33 -0.66
CA VAL A 238 -18.92 -2.86 0.72
C VAL A 238 -19.25 -3.98 1.69
N ILE A 239 -18.25 -4.49 2.39
CA ILE A 239 -18.39 -5.44 3.50
C ILE A 239 -18.49 -4.63 4.78
N SER A 240 -19.52 -4.89 5.60
CA SER A 240 -19.84 -4.07 6.76
C SER A 240 -19.81 -4.87 8.07
N PRO A 241 -18.62 -5.13 8.66
CA PRO A 241 -18.53 -5.85 9.93
C PRO A 241 -19.34 -5.15 11.04
N GLU A 242 -20.07 -5.93 11.82
CA GLU A 242 -20.87 -5.49 12.97
C GLU A 242 -20.11 -5.68 14.30
N SER A 243 -19.02 -6.43 14.28
CA SER A 243 -18.14 -6.64 15.43
C SER A 243 -16.65 -6.71 15.03
N ALA A 244 -15.75 -6.83 16.00
CA ALA A 244 -14.31 -6.94 15.74
C ALA A 244 -14.02 -8.19 14.89
N LEU A 245 -13.36 -8.01 13.74
CA LEU A 245 -12.90 -9.13 12.91
C LEU A 245 -11.83 -9.94 13.69
N PRO A 246 -11.78 -11.27 13.51
CA PRO A 246 -10.71 -12.09 14.08
C PRO A 246 -9.32 -11.66 13.56
N PRO A 247 -8.25 -11.86 14.33
CA PRO A 247 -6.90 -11.53 13.88
C PRO A 247 -6.45 -12.44 12.74
N LEU A 248 -5.62 -11.90 11.85
CA LEU A 248 -4.94 -12.65 10.80
C LEU A 248 -3.72 -13.35 11.41
N VAL A 249 -3.76 -14.68 11.41
CA VAL A 249 -2.70 -15.58 11.89
C VAL A 249 -1.78 -16.03 10.75
N ASP A 250 -0.81 -16.86 11.07
CA ASP A 250 0.28 -17.27 10.18
C ASP A 250 -0.24 -17.73 8.81
N GLY A 251 0.39 -17.24 7.73
CA GLY A 251 0.15 -17.70 6.37
C GLY A 251 -1.15 -17.24 5.71
N ILE A 252 -1.96 -16.38 6.35
CA ILE A 252 -3.17 -15.86 5.73
C ILE A 252 -2.86 -14.84 4.62
N MET A 253 -3.48 -15.02 3.46
CA MET A 253 -3.40 -14.10 2.33
C MET A 253 -4.78 -13.54 1.97
N LEU A 254 -5.04 -12.27 2.28
CA LEU A 254 -6.22 -11.54 1.84
C LEU A 254 -5.98 -10.87 0.48
N ASP A 255 -6.67 -11.32 -0.56
CA ASP A 255 -6.50 -10.85 -1.93
C ASP A 255 -7.73 -10.12 -2.50
N GLY A 256 -7.92 -8.86 -2.14
CA GLY A 256 -8.95 -8.01 -2.74
C GLY A 256 -8.77 -7.70 -4.24
N THR A 257 -7.63 -8.06 -4.85
CA THR A 257 -7.43 -7.92 -6.30
C THR A 257 -8.11 -9.02 -7.12
N SER A 258 -8.61 -10.06 -6.44
CA SER A 258 -9.36 -11.16 -7.06
C SER A 258 -10.80 -10.80 -7.43
N GLN A 259 -11.39 -9.79 -6.78
CA GLN A 259 -12.77 -9.35 -7.06
C GLN A 259 -12.95 -9.04 -8.56
N PRO A 260 -13.92 -9.66 -9.24
CA PRO A 260 -14.24 -9.34 -10.62
C PRO A 260 -14.49 -7.83 -10.82
N GLY A 261 -13.83 -7.27 -11.83
CA GLY A 261 -13.87 -5.84 -12.13
C GLY A 261 -12.71 -5.03 -11.53
N TRP A 262 -11.81 -5.65 -10.76
CA TRP A 262 -10.57 -5.00 -10.32
C TRP A 262 -9.69 -4.68 -11.55
N LEU A 263 -9.15 -3.47 -11.59
CA LEU A 263 -8.27 -3.03 -12.67
C LEU A 263 -6.97 -2.44 -12.11
N ASP A 264 -7.09 -1.33 -11.36
CA ASP A 264 -5.94 -0.53 -10.92
C ASP A 264 -6.10 0.00 -9.48
N ASP A 265 -7.35 0.20 -9.02
CA ASP A 265 -7.70 0.70 -7.70
C ASP A 265 -8.50 -0.36 -6.93
N PRO A 266 -8.34 -0.43 -5.60
CA PRO A 266 -9.20 -1.25 -4.75
C PRO A 266 -10.68 -0.98 -4.99
N ILE A 267 -11.47 -2.06 -5.08
CA ILE A 267 -12.94 -2.00 -5.26
C ILE A 267 -13.71 -2.70 -4.15
N ILE A 268 -13.05 -3.49 -3.30
CA ILE A 268 -13.58 -3.99 -2.02
C ILE A 268 -13.34 -2.93 -0.95
N ARG A 269 -14.39 -2.54 -0.23
CA ARG A 269 -14.32 -1.69 0.96
C ARG A 269 -14.78 -2.46 2.18
N VAL A 270 -13.90 -2.59 3.16
CA VAL A 270 -14.24 -3.04 4.51
C VAL A 270 -14.57 -1.79 5.34
N ASP A 271 -15.85 -1.64 5.69
CA ASP A 271 -16.40 -0.46 6.36
C ASP A 271 -16.78 -0.76 7.82
N GLY A 272 -15.93 -0.32 8.73
CA GLY A 272 -16.04 -0.61 10.16
C GLY A 272 -16.97 0.29 10.97
N ALA A 273 -17.83 1.09 10.32
CA ALA A 273 -18.71 2.03 11.02
C ALA A 273 -19.65 1.34 12.04
N GLY A 274 -20.00 0.07 11.80
CA GLY A 274 -20.79 -0.77 12.70
C GLY A 274 -19.98 -1.58 13.73
N ALA A 275 -18.67 -1.78 13.52
CA ALA A 275 -17.84 -2.75 14.25
C ALA A 275 -17.46 -2.34 15.69
N GLY A 276 -17.77 -1.11 16.10
CA GLY A 276 -17.41 -0.57 17.41
C GLY A 276 -15.98 -0.02 17.51
N GLN A 277 -15.40 -0.02 18.73
CA GLN A 277 -14.07 0.53 19.01
C GLN A 277 -12.96 -0.51 18.77
N THR A 278 -12.83 -0.97 17.53
CA THR A 278 -11.89 -2.00 17.10
C THR A 278 -11.06 -1.52 15.90
N ALA A 279 -9.92 -2.18 15.68
CA ALA A 279 -9.16 -2.02 14.43
C ALA A 279 -9.85 -2.76 13.28
N GLY A 280 -9.57 -2.34 12.04
CA GLY A 280 -10.12 -2.97 10.85
C GLY A 280 -9.56 -4.36 10.61
N LEU A 281 -8.24 -4.44 10.44
CA LEU A 281 -7.52 -5.71 10.38
C LEU A 281 -6.47 -5.73 11.46
N VAL A 282 -6.41 -6.83 12.21
CA VAL A 282 -5.34 -7.11 13.18
C VAL A 282 -4.45 -8.19 12.60
N ILE A 283 -3.16 -7.92 12.46
CA ILE A 283 -2.14 -8.88 11.99
C ILE A 283 -1.31 -9.30 13.18
N ASP A 284 -1.34 -10.57 13.53
CA ASP A 284 -0.59 -11.14 14.67
C ASP A 284 0.29 -12.33 14.27
N GLY A 285 0.10 -12.88 13.06
CA GLY A 285 0.87 -14.01 12.54
C GLY A 285 1.94 -13.68 11.50
N ASP A 286 2.79 -14.66 11.24
CA ASP A 286 3.89 -14.64 10.28
C ASP A 286 3.38 -14.73 8.83
N ASP A 287 4.13 -14.14 7.89
CA ASP A 287 3.90 -14.22 6.43
C ASP A 287 2.48 -13.80 5.97
N VAL A 288 1.78 -12.97 6.76
CA VAL A 288 0.46 -12.45 6.40
C VAL A 288 0.55 -11.46 5.24
N VAL A 289 -0.29 -11.64 4.22
CA VAL A 289 -0.37 -10.77 3.04
C VAL A 289 -1.75 -10.14 2.96
N VAL A 290 -1.82 -8.82 2.86
CA VAL A 290 -3.07 -8.08 2.63
C VAL A 290 -2.91 -7.20 1.40
N LYS A 291 -3.77 -7.40 0.40
CA LYS A 291 -3.75 -6.58 -0.81
C LYS A 291 -5.12 -6.20 -1.37
N GLY A 292 -5.17 -5.04 -2.02
CA GLY A 292 -6.31 -4.65 -2.86
C GLY A 292 -7.57 -4.20 -2.11
N LEU A 293 -7.45 -3.80 -0.85
CA LEU A 293 -8.60 -3.42 0.00
C LEU A 293 -8.65 -1.91 0.28
N MET A 294 -9.87 -1.38 0.40
CA MET A 294 -10.16 -0.12 1.09
C MET A 294 -10.57 -0.43 2.54
N ILE A 295 -9.99 0.25 3.52
CA ILE A 295 -10.27 0.02 4.95
C ILE A 295 -10.66 1.35 5.60
N THR A 296 -11.93 1.48 5.99
CA THR A 296 -12.55 2.75 6.38
C THR A 296 -13.46 2.62 7.60
N GLY A 297 -13.74 3.73 8.27
CA GLY A 297 -14.82 3.82 9.25
C GLY A 297 -14.60 3.11 10.59
N PHE A 298 -13.46 2.45 10.80
CA PHE A 298 -13.19 1.75 12.06
C PHE A 298 -12.98 2.71 13.23
N GLY A 299 -13.49 2.36 14.41
CA GLY A 299 -13.38 3.19 15.61
C GLY A 299 -11.96 3.33 16.17
N SER A 300 -11.06 2.42 15.79
CA SER A 300 -9.62 2.46 16.12
C SER A 300 -8.78 2.57 14.84
N HIS A 301 -7.68 1.82 14.73
CA HIS A 301 -6.77 1.82 13.58
C HIS A 301 -7.40 1.16 12.35
N GLY A 302 -7.00 1.56 11.14
CA GLY A 302 -7.40 0.84 9.92
C GLY A 302 -6.77 -0.56 9.89
N VAL A 303 -5.44 -0.61 9.91
CA VAL A 303 -4.65 -1.85 10.02
C VAL A 303 -3.76 -1.77 11.26
N HIS A 304 -3.79 -2.81 12.09
CA HIS A 304 -2.94 -2.95 13.26
C HIS A 304 -2.05 -4.18 13.12
N VAL A 305 -0.74 -3.96 12.96
CA VAL A 305 0.29 -5.01 13.03
C VAL A 305 0.75 -5.13 14.48
N ALA A 306 0.24 -6.16 15.16
CA ALA A 306 0.52 -6.46 16.55
C ALA A 306 1.74 -7.40 16.70
N GLY A 307 1.96 -8.28 15.74
CA GLY A 307 2.98 -9.33 15.74
C GLY A 307 3.36 -9.79 14.33
N GLY A 308 4.04 -10.94 14.23
CA GLY A 308 4.40 -11.61 12.98
C GLY A 308 5.74 -11.22 12.34
N ASP A 309 6.35 -12.11 11.56
CA ASP A 309 7.51 -11.86 10.70
C ASP A 309 7.11 -11.83 9.21
N GLY A 310 7.77 -11.00 8.39
CA GLY A 310 7.69 -11.09 6.92
C GLY A 310 6.38 -10.63 6.26
N GLY A 311 5.44 -10.04 7.01
CA GLY A 311 4.14 -9.61 6.46
C GLY A 311 4.21 -8.58 5.32
N VAL A 312 3.16 -8.52 4.49
CA VAL A 312 3.08 -7.65 3.32
C VAL A 312 1.75 -6.89 3.28
N LEU A 313 1.81 -5.56 3.18
CA LEU A 313 0.65 -4.70 2.92
C LEU A 313 0.83 -4.03 1.57
N GLU A 314 -0.05 -4.26 0.59
CA GLU A 314 0.15 -3.76 -0.78
C GLU A 314 -1.15 -3.35 -1.47
N SER A 315 -1.14 -2.31 -2.31
CA SER A 315 -2.34 -1.86 -3.05
C SER A 315 -3.53 -1.56 -2.13
N LEU A 316 -3.29 -0.91 -0.98
CA LEU A 316 -4.33 -0.58 0.00
C LEU A 316 -4.69 0.90 -0.04
N ILE A 317 -5.95 1.23 0.28
CA ILE A 317 -6.37 2.58 0.64
C ILE A 317 -6.95 2.54 2.05
N VAL A 318 -6.35 3.28 2.97
CA VAL A 318 -6.71 3.26 4.39
C VAL A 318 -7.19 4.64 4.82
N GLY A 319 -8.45 4.72 5.24
CA GLY A 319 -9.13 5.95 5.68
C GLY A 319 -9.78 6.78 4.56
N SER A 320 -9.90 6.22 3.35
CA SER A 320 -10.63 6.80 2.21
C SER A 320 -11.03 5.71 1.20
N ASP A 321 -11.72 6.10 0.13
CA ASP A 321 -11.94 5.30 -1.07
C ASP A 321 -11.06 5.76 -2.25
N ALA A 322 -11.19 5.06 -3.39
CA ALA A 322 -10.50 5.37 -4.64
C ALA A 322 -10.84 6.76 -5.23
N ALA A 323 -12.01 7.32 -4.90
CA ALA A 323 -12.42 8.65 -5.32
C ALA A 323 -11.80 9.77 -4.45
N GLY A 324 -11.26 9.43 -3.29
CA GLY A 324 -10.78 10.41 -2.31
C GLY A 324 -11.92 11.05 -1.51
N SER A 325 -13.00 10.30 -1.22
CA SER A 325 -14.13 10.80 -0.44
C SER A 325 -13.73 11.21 0.98
N THR A 326 -14.34 12.28 1.47
CA THR A 326 -14.14 12.76 2.85
C THR A 326 -15.05 12.01 3.83
N GLY A 327 -14.66 11.98 5.10
CA GLY A 327 -15.50 11.43 6.18
C GLY A 327 -15.45 9.90 6.36
N LEU A 328 -14.54 9.21 5.66
CA LEU A 328 -14.34 7.76 5.74
C LEU A 328 -13.13 7.35 6.61
N GLY A 329 -12.47 8.32 7.25
CA GLY A 329 -11.28 8.10 8.05
C GLY A 329 -11.49 7.17 9.24
N ASN A 330 -10.45 6.42 9.61
CA ASN A 330 -10.46 5.61 10.82
C ASN A 330 -10.22 6.47 12.07
N GLY A 331 -10.72 6.03 13.22
CA GLY A 331 -10.66 6.73 14.51
C GLY A 331 -9.27 6.77 15.16
N GLY A 332 -8.32 6.00 14.66
CA GLY A 332 -6.92 5.97 15.09
C GLY A 332 -5.95 6.34 13.97
N ASP A 333 -4.84 5.60 13.92
CA ASP A 333 -3.90 5.63 12.79
C ASP A 333 -4.47 4.86 11.59
N GLY A 334 -4.09 5.22 10.37
CA GLY A 334 -4.37 4.38 9.21
C GLY A 334 -3.69 3.02 9.37
N ILE A 335 -2.36 3.03 9.50
CA ILE A 335 -1.57 1.82 9.76
C ILE A 335 -0.81 1.99 11.07
N HIS A 336 -1.06 1.10 12.03
CA HIS A 336 -0.41 1.07 13.32
C HIS A 336 0.45 -0.18 13.46
N ILE A 337 1.73 -0.03 13.79
CA ILE A 337 2.67 -1.13 13.99
C ILE A 337 3.18 -1.02 15.42
N SER A 338 2.85 -2.01 16.24
CA SER A 338 3.32 -2.11 17.63
C SER A 338 4.20 -3.34 17.88
N GLY A 339 4.32 -4.22 16.90
CA GLY A 339 5.14 -5.42 16.95
C GLY A 339 5.40 -5.99 15.56
N GLY A 340 6.00 -7.18 15.53
CA GLY A 340 6.40 -7.89 14.32
C GLY A 340 7.76 -7.46 13.75
N THR A 341 8.28 -8.25 12.82
CA THR A 341 9.54 -8.00 12.11
C THR A 341 9.38 -8.15 10.60
N GLY A 342 10.27 -7.54 9.81
CA GLY A 342 10.32 -7.80 8.36
C GLY A 342 9.12 -7.29 7.55
N LEU A 343 8.25 -6.46 8.13
CA LEU A 343 7.06 -5.95 7.45
C LEU A 343 7.42 -5.14 6.20
N ARG A 344 6.80 -5.47 5.07
CA ARG A 344 6.87 -4.69 3.84
C ARG A 344 5.56 -3.96 3.58
N ILE A 345 5.63 -2.64 3.45
CA ILE A 345 4.51 -1.79 3.04
C ILE A 345 4.75 -1.32 1.61
N GLY A 346 3.80 -1.58 0.73
CA GLY A 346 3.91 -1.36 -0.70
C GLY A 346 4.92 -2.27 -1.37
N SER A 347 5.16 -1.97 -2.63
CA SER A 347 5.72 -2.90 -3.61
C SER A 347 7.07 -2.41 -4.11
N GLU A 348 7.97 -3.33 -4.47
CA GLU A 348 9.28 -2.94 -5.00
C GLU A 348 9.19 -2.13 -6.30
N ALA A 349 10.10 -1.18 -6.48
CA ALA A 349 10.13 -0.31 -7.66
C ALA A 349 10.48 -1.15 -8.90
N GLY A 350 9.47 -1.47 -9.72
CA GLY A 350 9.62 -2.25 -10.96
C GLY A 350 8.35 -2.97 -11.43
N SER A 351 7.36 -3.14 -10.56
CA SER A 351 6.07 -3.78 -10.87
C SER A 351 4.98 -2.82 -11.38
N GLY A 352 5.14 -1.50 -11.22
CA GLY A 352 4.13 -0.50 -11.60
C GLY A 352 4.36 0.08 -12.99
N LYS A 353 3.36 -0.01 -13.89
CA LYS A 353 3.37 0.78 -15.14
C LYS A 353 3.27 2.26 -14.79
N ALA A 354 4.12 3.10 -15.40
CA ALA A 354 4.05 4.54 -15.22
C ALA A 354 2.67 5.07 -15.63
N GLY A 355 1.95 5.72 -14.71
CA GLY A 355 0.60 6.28 -14.94
C GLY A 355 -0.53 5.59 -14.17
N ILE A 356 -0.26 4.46 -13.51
CA ILE A 356 -1.23 3.78 -12.64
C ILE A 356 -1.05 4.26 -11.19
N ILE A 357 -2.16 4.51 -10.48
CA ILE A 357 -2.15 5.26 -9.21
C ILE A 357 -1.90 4.33 -8.01
N ASN A 358 -2.58 3.17 -7.94
CA ASN A 358 -2.57 2.35 -6.71
C ASN A 358 -1.93 0.97 -6.82
N ILE A 359 -1.58 0.48 -8.01
CA ILE A 359 -0.88 -0.82 -8.12
C ILE A 359 0.42 -0.79 -7.34
N GLY A 360 0.48 -1.60 -6.28
CA GLY A 360 1.61 -1.76 -5.38
C GLY A 360 1.88 -0.56 -4.46
N ARG A 361 0.97 0.43 -4.42
CA ARG A 361 1.08 1.57 -3.50
C ARG A 361 0.21 1.33 -2.27
N VAL A 362 0.53 2.01 -1.18
CA VAL A 362 -0.35 2.10 -0.03
C VAL A 362 -0.71 3.56 0.15
N ILE A 363 -2.00 3.89 0.15
CA ILE A 363 -2.51 5.22 0.46
C ILE A 363 -3.06 5.19 1.88
N SER A 364 -2.60 6.08 2.75
CA SER A 364 -3.12 6.21 4.11
C SER A 364 -3.46 7.66 4.45
N VAL A 365 -4.75 7.96 4.49
CA VAL A 365 -5.29 9.33 4.42
C VAL A 365 -6.52 9.50 5.29
N GLY A 366 -6.82 10.74 5.69
CA GLY A 366 -8.07 11.08 6.37
C GLY A 366 -8.26 10.48 7.77
N ASN A 367 -7.27 9.76 8.32
CA ASN A 367 -7.34 9.13 9.63
C ASN A 367 -7.20 10.16 10.76
N LEU A 368 -7.77 9.85 11.94
CA LEU A 368 -7.77 10.79 13.08
C LEU A 368 -6.36 11.09 13.60
N LEU A 369 -5.45 10.13 13.56
CA LEU A 369 -4.08 10.27 14.04
C LEU A 369 -3.09 10.33 12.89
N ASN A 370 -2.30 9.28 12.66
CA ASN A 370 -1.25 9.26 11.65
C ASN A 370 -1.66 8.48 10.40
N GLY A 371 -0.97 8.73 9.28
CA GLY A 371 -1.06 7.83 8.12
C GLY A 371 -0.38 6.48 8.44
N LEU A 372 0.84 6.55 8.95
CA LEU A 372 1.60 5.40 9.45
C LEU A 372 2.20 5.73 10.81
N TYR A 373 1.96 4.87 11.79
CA TYR A 373 2.59 4.91 13.10
C TYR A 373 3.30 3.58 13.36
N ALA A 374 4.59 3.63 13.71
CA ALA A 374 5.34 2.45 14.12
C ALA A 374 6.03 2.70 15.44
N SER A 375 5.89 1.76 16.38
CA SER A 375 6.48 1.90 17.70
C SER A 375 7.03 0.61 18.28
N ASN A 376 8.12 0.75 19.02
CA ASN A 376 8.58 -0.25 19.97
C ASN A 376 9.04 0.47 21.24
N GLU A 377 8.11 0.65 22.18
CA GLU A 377 8.34 1.42 23.40
C GLU A 377 9.42 0.82 24.31
N SER A 378 9.72 -0.47 24.18
CA SER A 378 10.80 -1.14 24.92
C SER A 378 12.19 -0.64 24.49
N ASN A 379 12.34 -0.22 23.24
CA ASN A 379 13.59 0.30 22.70
C ASN A 379 13.85 1.75 23.10
N VAL A 380 12.80 2.54 23.33
CA VAL A 380 12.89 3.98 23.62
C VAL A 380 13.90 4.32 24.74
N PRO A 381 13.83 3.71 25.95
CA PRO A 381 14.80 4.02 27.00
C PRO A 381 16.23 3.55 26.68
N LEU A 382 16.39 2.49 25.87
CA LEU A 382 17.71 1.98 25.46
C LEU A 382 18.36 2.95 24.47
N ILE A 383 17.62 3.37 23.43
CA ILE A 383 18.12 4.29 22.40
C ILE A 383 18.41 5.67 23.00
N ARG A 384 17.48 6.22 23.80
CA ARG A 384 17.74 7.48 24.55
C ARG A 384 18.94 7.35 25.46
N GLY A 385 19.03 6.24 26.20
CA GLY A 385 20.16 5.95 27.07
C GLY A 385 21.48 5.95 26.30
N ASP A 386 21.51 5.37 25.11
CA ASP A 386 22.69 5.35 24.25
C ASP A 386 23.04 6.74 23.69
N VAL A 387 22.05 7.48 23.19
CA VAL A 387 22.22 8.84 22.65
C VAL A 387 22.70 9.79 23.75
N HIS A 388 22.07 9.77 24.92
CA HIS A 388 22.48 10.59 26.07
C HIS A 388 23.74 10.04 26.77
N ALA A 389 24.09 8.75 26.66
CA ALA A 389 25.36 8.24 27.17
C ALA A 389 26.55 8.84 26.41
N VAL A 390 26.36 9.26 25.16
CA VAL A 390 27.36 10.07 24.44
C VAL A 390 27.54 11.44 25.08
N GLU A 391 26.49 12.02 25.69
CA GLU A 391 26.60 13.23 26.54
C GLU A 391 27.39 12.97 27.82
N MET A 392 27.32 11.76 28.38
CA MET A 392 27.95 11.37 29.66
C MET A 392 29.33 10.71 29.54
N ARG A 393 30.00 10.77 28.38
CA ARG A 393 31.33 10.14 28.15
C ARG A 393 32.51 10.84 28.84
N GLU A 394 32.36 11.21 30.10
CA GLU A 394 33.39 11.11 31.15
C GLU A 394 32.79 10.67 32.49
N GLY A 395 32.62 9.35 32.67
CA GLY A 395 32.66 8.76 34.02
C GLY A 395 31.59 7.76 34.43
N ALA A 396 30.59 7.44 33.62
CA ALA A 396 29.62 6.39 33.96
C ALA A 396 29.56 5.30 32.90
N ALA A 397 29.71 4.04 33.33
CA ALA A 397 29.57 2.87 32.49
C ALA A 397 28.19 2.89 31.80
N ALA A 398 28.19 2.73 30.47
CA ALA A 398 26.99 2.45 29.69
C ALA A 398 26.24 1.29 30.35
N LYS A 399 25.05 1.58 30.89
CA LYS A 399 24.13 0.56 31.36
C LYS A 399 22.90 0.59 30.47
N SER A 400 22.86 -0.36 29.55
CA SER A 400 21.63 -0.89 28.97
C SER A 400 21.91 -2.35 28.62
N GLY A 401 21.84 -3.24 29.62
CA GLY A 401 21.94 -4.69 29.41
C GLY A 401 20.75 -5.30 28.66
N GLY A 402 19.97 -4.48 27.95
CA GLY A 402 18.83 -4.89 27.13
C GLY A 402 19.21 -4.82 25.66
N GLN A 403 18.81 -5.82 24.88
CA GLN A 403 18.99 -5.84 23.43
C GLN A 403 17.88 -5.00 22.77
N ILE A 404 18.25 -4.16 21.81
CA ILE A 404 17.28 -3.45 20.97
C ILE A 404 16.64 -4.46 20.03
N LEU A 405 15.31 -4.47 19.99
CA LEU A 405 14.54 -5.33 19.10
C LEU A 405 14.35 -4.63 17.75
N ASN A 406 14.75 -5.31 16.67
CA ASN A 406 14.62 -4.78 15.32
C ASN A 406 13.22 -5.04 14.80
N LEU A 407 12.57 -4.02 14.23
CA LEU A 407 11.29 -4.18 13.52
C LEU A 407 11.51 -4.50 12.03
N GLY A 408 12.68 -4.18 11.47
CA GLY A 408 13.02 -4.53 10.08
C GLY A 408 12.01 -4.00 9.06
N LEU A 409 11.55 -2.75 9.24
CA LEU A 409 10.45 -2.17 8.46
C LEU A 409 10.91 -1.69 7.08
N ASN A 410 10.23 -2.13 6.02
CA ASN A 410 10.51 -1.71 4.65
C ASN A 410 9.27 -1.03 4.04
N VAL A 411 9.28 0.30 3.96
CA VAL A 411 8.16 1.08 3.42
C VAL A 411 8.51 1.59 2.04
N GLN A 412 7.68 1.23 1.07
CA GLN A 412 7.84 1.58 -0.33
C GLN A 412 6.54 2.15 -0.87
N ARG A 413 6.63 3.23 -1.66
CA ARG A 413 5.49 3.79 -2.40
C ARG A 413 4.26 4.09 -1.53
N LEU A 414 4.50 4.56 -0.31
CA LEU A 414 3.47 5.06 0.60
C LEU A 414 3.07 6.48 0.19
N VAL A 415 1.76 6.73 0.12
CA VAL A 415 1.18 8.05 -0.12
C VAL A 415 0.32 8.47 1.06
N VAL A 416 0.54 9.68 1.55
CA VAL A 416 -0.15 10.26 2.69
C VAL A 416 -0.58 11.69 2.37
N GLY A 417 -1.79 12.06 2.78
CA GLY A 417 -2.35 13.41 2.66
C GLY A 417 -3.13 13.71 1.37
N VAL A 418 -2.98 12.89 0.32
CA VAL A 418 -3.77 12.98 -0.92
C VAL A 418 -4.28 11.61 -1.35
N ALA A 419 -5.51 11.59 -1.86
CA ALA A 419 -6.12 10.44 -2.52
C ALA A 419 -6.91 10.91 -3.75
N GLY A 420 -7.61 10.00 -4.41
CA GLY A 420 -8.33 10.27 -5.65
C GLY A 420 -7.44 10.10 -6.89
N SER A 421 -8.03 10.38 -8.05
CA SER A 421 -7.34 10.18 -9.33
C SER A 421 -6.28 11.26 -9.58
N ALA A 422 -5.30 10.97 -10.44
CA ALA A 422 -4.25 11.90 -10.80
C ALA A 422 -4.79 13.18 -11.47
N SER A 423 -5.97 13.11 -12.10
CA SER A 423 -6.65 14.26 -12.70
C SER A 423 -7.53 15.03 -11.71
N LEU A 424 -7.94 14.42 -10.61
CA LEU A 424 -8.78 15.00 -9.55
C LEU A 424 -8.25 14.61 -8.16
N PRO A 425 -7.05 15.10 -7.75
CA PRO A 425 -6.51 14.80 -6.44
C PRO A 425 -7.31 15.50 -5.34
N VAL A 426 -7.68 14.77 -4.30
CA VAL A 426 -8.39 15.26 -3.11
C VAL A 426 -7.43 15.25 -1.93
N ALA A 427 -7.37 16.36 -1.19
CA ALA A 427 -6.55 16.46 0.00
C ALA A 427 -7.30 15.95 1.23
N LEU A 428 -6.71 14.96 1.88
CA LEU A 428 -7.25 14.24 3.02
C LEU A 428 -6.15 14.14 4.10
N PRO A 429 -5.87 15.23 4.82
CA PRO A 429 -4.83 15.24 5.85
C PRO A 429 -5.18 14.26 6.97
N ASN A 430 -4.18 13.56 7.48
CA ASN A 430 -4.31 12.87 8.77
C ASN A 430 -4.23 13.90 9.92
N GLY A 431 -4.91 13.61 11.04
CA GLY A 431 -5.07 14.56 12.14
C GLY A 431 -3.80 14.86 12.95
N MET A 432 -2.73 14.07 12.79
CA MET A 432 -1.42 14.29 13.38
C MET A 432 -0.31 14.30 12.32
N HIS A 433 0.50 13.23 12.23
CA HIS A 433 1.65 13.15 11.32
C HIS A 433 1.31 12.36 10.05
N GLY A 434 2.14 12.54 9.02
CA GLY A 434 2.11 11.61 7.90
C GLY A 434 2.63 10.23 8.31
N VAL A 435 3.88 10.23 8.78
CA VAL A 435 4.58 9.06 9.35
C VAL A 435 5.12 9.43 10.72
N CYS A 436 4.98 8.55 11.71
CA CYS A 436 5.56 8.71 13.04
C CYS A 436 6.24 7.41 13.48
N LEU A 437 7.52 7.50 13.85
CA LEU A 437 8.35 6.39 14.32
C LEU A 437 8.81 6.65 15.74
N ARG A 438 8.60 5.69 16.63
CA ARG A 438 8.98 5.82 18.04
C ARG A 438 9.62 4.55 18.60
N GLY A 439 10.91 4.59 18.94
CA GLY A 439 11.60 3.36 19.37
C GLY A 439 11.89 2.38 18.24
N VAL A 440 11.75 2.80 16.99
CA VAL A 440 11.94 1.91 15.83
C VAL A 440 13.44 1.69 15.61
N SER A 441 13.81 0.43 15.34
CA SER A 441 15.16 0.03 14.95
C SER A 441 15.09 -0.66 13.59
N GLU A 442 15.95 -0.22 12.67
CA GLU A 442 16.04 -0.70 11.29
C GLU A 442 14.76 -0.44 10.48
N ALA A 443 14.71 0.71 9.80
CA ALA A 443 13.66 1.00 8.84
C ALA A 443 14.17 1.71 7.59
N VAL A 444 13.67 1.30 6.44
CA VAL A 444 13.99 1.91 5.15
C VAL A 444 12.71 2.39 4.49
N PHE A 445 12.68 3.67 4.16
CA PHE A 445 11.60 4.31 3.43
C PHE A 445 12.10 4.61 2.02
N HIS A 446 11.31 4.28 1.01
CA HIS A 446 11.64 4.52 -0.39
C HIS A 446 10.41 5.00 -1.17
N ASP A 447 10.53 6.15 -1.84
CA ASP A 447 9.46 6.70 -2.69
C ASP A 447 8.18 7.05 -1.89
N VAL A 448 8.36 7.63 -0.71
CA VAL A 448 7.27 8.05 0.17
C VAL A 448 6.81 9.45 -0.19
N GLN A 449 5.50 9.66 -0.26
CA GLN A 449 4.90 10.96 -0.53
C GLN A 449 4.02 11.36 0.63
N VAL A 450 4.29 12.49 1.25
CA VAL A 450 3.47 13.04 2.34
C VAL A 450 3.12 14.46 1.97
N SER A 451 1.93 14.67 1.40
CA SER A 451 1.51 15.98 0.94
C SER A 451 0.88 16.83 2.04
N ASP A 452 0.11 16.22 2.93
CA ASP A 452 -0.72 16.92 3.92
C ASP A 452 -0.72 16.17 5.25
N ALA A 453 -0.37 16.90 6.31
CA ALA A 453 -0.35 16.43 7.69
C ALA A 453 -0.56 17.62 8.63
N THR A 454 -1.31 17.44 9.71
CA THR A 454 -1.62 18.53 10.64
C THR A 454 -0.39 18.97 11.44
N MET A 455 0.53 18.05 11.72
CA MET A 455 1.83 18.30 12.35
C MET A 455 2.97 18.05 11.35
N HIS A 456 3.81 17.05 11.58
CA HIS A 456 4.99 16.77 10.76
C HIS A 456 4.69 15.81 9.62
N ALA A 457 5.42 15.93 8.50
CA ALA A 457 5.30 14.94 7.45
C ALA A 457 5.88 13.59 7.93
N VAL A 458 7.07 13.63 8.54
CA VAL A 458 7.71 12.50 9.21
C VAL A 458 8.21 12.95 10.59
N GLU A 459 7.85 12.22 11.63
CA GLU A 459 8.47 12.33 12.96
C GLU A 459 9.23 11.05 13.29
N ILE A 460 10.46 11.20 13.77
CA ILE A 460 11.33 10.12 14.22
C ILE A 460 11.81 10.46 15.63
N THR A 461 11.40 9.66 16.60
CA THR A 461 11.70 9.89 18.01
C THR A 461 12.32 8.63 18.61
N ALA A 462 13.42 8.79 19.35
CA ALA A 462 14.09 7.69 20.06
C ALA A 462 14.30 6.44 19.19
N SER A 463 14.67 6.62 17.91
CA SER A 463 14.78 5.55 16.92
C SER A 463 16.20 5.45 16.39
N GLN A 464 16.54 4.32 15.75
CA GLN A 464 17.86 4.11 15.18
C GLN A 464 17.86 3.41 13.83
N GLN A 465 18.91 3.63 13.04
CA GLN A 465 19.11 2.96 11.75
C GLN A 465 17.94 3.18 10.78
N ILE A 466 17.52 4.44 10.66
CA ILE A 466 16.43 4.84 9.78
C ILE A 466 17.01 5.48 8.52
N ILE A 467 16.56 5.02 7.36
CA ILE A 467 16.97 5.54 6.06
C ILE A 467 15.75 6.06 5.31
N LEU A 468 15.71 7.37 5.02
CA LEU A 468 14.68 8.00 4.21
C LEU A 468 15.20 8.26 2.79
N LYS A 469 14.84 7.40 1.84
CA LYS A 469 15.18 7.55 0.42
C LYS A 469 13.97 8.11 -0.35
N ARG A 470 14.22 9.08 -1.25
CA ARG A 470 13.21 9.61 -2.19
C ARG A 470 11.87 9.99 -1.51
N LEU A 471 11.93 10.88 -0.53
CA LEU A 471 10.73 11.41 0.11
C LEU A 471 10.30 12.71 -0.58
N LEU A 472 9.00 12.84 -0.86
CA LEU A 472 8.35 14.06 -1.34
C LEU A 472 7.42 14.61 -0.25
N GLY A 473 7.83 15.70 0.40
CA GLY A 473 7.10 16.32 1.52
C GLY A 473 6.38 17.62 1.15
N GLY A 474 5.11 17.76 1.53
CA GLY A 474 4.34 19.01 1.38
C GLY A 474 3.94 19.37 -0.05
N ILE A 475 3.92 18.41 -0.97
CA ILE A 475 3.62 18.61 -2.39
C ILE A 475 2.58 17.59 -2.85
N ARG A 476 1.46 18.05 -3.42
CA ARG A 476 0.29 17.20 -3.73
C ARG A 476 0.36 16.39 -5.03
N VAL A 477 1.36 16.60 -5.89
CA VAL A 477 1.47 15.87 -7.17
C VAL A 477 2.94 15.58 -7.53
N PRO A 478 3.28 14.36 -7.96
CA PRO A 478 4.65 13.98 -8.32
C PRO A 478 5.17 14.59 -9.63
N ASN A 479 4.31 15.19 -10.48
CA ASN A 479 4.73 15.83 -11.73
C ASN A 479 4.35 17.33 -11.77
N PRO A 480 5.27 18.23 -11.40
CA PRO A 480 5.02 19.67 -11.25
C PRO A 480 4.77 20.46 -12.55
N THR A 481 4.67 19.80 -13.72
CA THR A 481 4.49 20.50 -15.00
C THR A 481 3.07 21.01 -15.24
N LEU A 482 2.06 20.51 -14.53
CA LEU A 482 0.68 20.98 -14.59
C LEU A 482 0.02 20.88 -13.20
N SER A 483 -0.56 21.98 -12.70
CA SER A 483 -1.43 22.02 -11.50
C SER A 483 -0.91 21.41 -10.19
N SER A 484 0.40 21.35 -9.93
CA SER A 484 0.90 20.94 -8.61
C SER A 484 0.52 21.99 -7.55
N HIS A 485 -0.39 21.62 -6.65
CA HIS A 485 -0.73 22.43 -5.48
C HIS A 485 0.24 22.10 -4.34
N ILE A 486 0.61 23.13 -3.57
CA ILE A 486 1.45 22.93 -2.40
C ILE A 486 0.58 22.36 -1.29
N GLY A 487 0.95 21.17 -0.81
CA GLY A 487 0.30 20.53 0.31
C GLY A 487 0.54 21.27 1.62
N ASN A 488 -0.24 20.94 2.64
CA ASN A 488 -0.22 21.61 3.92
C ASN A 488 0.32 20.67 5.00
N VAL A 489 1.63 20.78 5.27
CA VAL A 489 2.26 20.19 6.45
C VAL A 489 2.37 21.29 7.50
N GLY A 490 1.65 21.14 8.62
CA GLY A 490 1.52 22.18 9.65
C GLY A 490 2.77 22.40 10.51
N GLY A 491 3.73 21.48 10.47
CA GLY A 491 5.03 21.56 11.13
C GLY A 491 6.19 21.26 10.17
N ASN A 492 7.29 20.74 10.72
CA ASN A 492 8.46 20.31 9.96
C ASN A 492 8.16 19.19 8.94
N ILE A 493 8.92 19.11 7.83
CA ILE A 493 8.87 17.94 6.95
C ILE A 493 9.48 16.72 7.66
N ILE A 494 10.65 16.88 8.27
CA ILE A 494 11.28 15.85 9.10
C ILE A 494 11.52 16.44 10.49
N LYS A 495 10.87 15.87 11.50
CA LYS A 495 11.21 16.09 12.91
C LYS A 495 12.03 14.91 13.40
N LEU A 496 13.20 15.17 13.97
CA LEU A 496 14.10 14.15 14.51
C LEU A 496 14.46 14.47 15.96
N LEU A 497 14.24 13.53 16.86
CA LEU A 497 14.45 13.70 18.30
C LEU A 497 15.13 12.47 18.89
N GLU A 498 16.18 12.67 19.70
CA GLU A 498 16.79 11.63 20.55
C GLU A 498 17.14 10.33 19.81
N SER A 499 17.56 10.45 18.55
CA SER A 499 17.69 9.33 17.62
C SER A 499 19.12 9.18 17.13
N ARG A 500 19.47 8.02 16.54
CA ARG A 500 20.82 7.81 16.02
C ARG A 500 20.90 7.06 14.70
N GLU A 501 22.01 7.23 13.99
CA GLU A 501 22.28 6.53 12.73
C GLU A 501 21.17 6.76 11.69
N ILE A 502 20.79 8.02 11.51
CA ILE A 502 19.68 8.44 10.65
C ILE A 502 20.24 8.98 9.34
N THR A 503 19.78 8.44 8.22
CA THR A 503 20.20 8.90 6.88
C THR A 503 19.02 9.46 6.10
N VAL A 504 19.11 10.72 5.70
CA VAL A 504 18.14 11.40 4.84
C VAL A 504 18.72 11.58 3.45
N GLY A 505 18.10 10.93 2.47
CA GLY A 505 18.49 10.92 1.08
C GLY A 505 19.40 9.75 0.69
N SER A 506 19.63 9.60 -0.61
CA SER A 506 20.38 8.47 -1.17
C SER A 506 21.86 8.79 -1.33
N GLU A 507 22.69 7.75 -1.27
CA GLU A 507 24.11 7.80 -1.62
C GLU A 507 24.37 7.77 -3.14
N SER A 508 23.34 7.50 -3.95
CA SER A 508 23.45 7.47 -5.41
C SER A 508 22.88 8.73 -6.05
N ALA A 509 23.61 9.29 -7.02
CA ALA A 509 23.15 10.40 -7.86
C ALA A 509 22.05 9.98 -8.84
N SER A 510 21.87 8.66 -9.08
CA SER A 510 20.77 8.14 -9.90
C SER A 510 19.43 8.23 -9.21
N ASP A 511 19.43 8.30 -7.88
CA ASP A 511 18.21 8.31 -7.11
C ASP A 511 17.68 9.74 -6.99
N PRO A 512 16.36 9.95 -7.16
CA PRO A 512 15.76 11.24 -6.90
C PRO A 512 16.07 11.76 -5.49
N PRO A 513 16.28 13.08 -5.32
CA PRO A 513 16.55 13.65 -4.02
C PRO A 513 15.34 13.55 -3.09
N VAL A 514 15.59 13.57 -1.78
CA VAL A 514 14.52 13.91 -0.82
C VAL A 514 14.24 15.40 -0.96
N GLN A 515 12.98 15.78 -1.11
CA GLN A 515 12.59 17.16 -1.39
C GLN A 515 11.25 17.50 -0.76
N GLY A 516 11.05 18.77 -0.42
CA GLY A 516 9.78 19.19 0.15
C GLY A 516 9.74 20.62 0.68
N VAL A 517 8.52 21.07 0.99
CA VAL A 517 8.21 22.42 1.50
C VAL A 517 7.17 22.33 2.63
N ALA A 518 7.46 22.93 3.79
CA ALA A 518 6.52 22.95 4.92
C ALA A 518 5.69 24.25 4.91
N ALA A 519 4.47 24.22 5.46
CA ALA A 519 3.73 25.47 5.69
C ALA A 519 4.43 26.30 6.78
N ASP A 520 4.68 25.69 7.94
CA ASP A 520 5.31 26.31 9.08
C ASP A 520 6.38 25.37 9.66
N GLY A 521 7.66 25.78 9.68
CA GLY A 521 8.75 24.99 10.28
C GLY A 521 9.97 24.76 9.40
N TRP A 522 10.73 23.71 9.68
CA TRP A 522 11.94 23.37 8.94
C TRP A 522 11.68 22.22 7.98
N PHE A 523 12.46 22.15 6.90
CA PHE A 523 12.52 20.89 6.15
C PHE A 523 13.03 19.76 7.06
N MET A 524 14.05 20.04 7.87
CA MET A 524 14.50 19.12 8.90
C MET A 524 14.80 19.88 10.18
N ASP A 525 14.26 19.40 11.29
CA ASP A 525 14.53 19.90 12.64
C ASP A 525 14.99 18.72 13.49
N ALA A 526 16.29 18.67 13.76
CA ALA A 526 16.94 17.58 14.47
C ALA A 526 17.50 18.05 15.81
N GLU A 527 17.11 17.38 16.89
CA GLU A 527 17.51 17.72 18.25
C GLU A 527 18.02 16.50 19.00
N ASP A 528 19.06 16.71 19.81
CA ASP A 528 19.63 15.74 20.76
C ASP A 528 19.87 14.36 20.12
N SER A 529 20.48 14.33 18.92
CA SER A 529 20.62 13.11 18.10
C SER A 529 22.07 12.86 17.66
N GLU A 530 22.40 11.64 17.26
CA GLU A 530 23.76 11.23 16.90
C GLU A 530 23.84 10.58 15.51
N ASP A 531 25.00 10.71 14.83
CA ASP A 531 25.27 10.06 13.54
C ASP A 531 24.20 10.34 12.48
N VAL A 532 23.77 11.60 12.41
CA VAL A 532 22.77 12.05 11.44
C VAL A 532 23.45 12.44 10.13
N ARG A 533 22.93 11.93 9.01
CA ARG A 533 23.44 12.21 7.66
C ARG A 533 22.33 12.74 6.79
N ALA A 534 22.57 13.80 6.04
CA ALA A 534 21.65 14.24 4.99
C ALA A 534 22.40 14.61 3.72
N HIS A 535 22.14 13.93 2.62
CA HIS A 535 22.77 14.15 1.32
C HIS A 535 21.81 13.79 0.18
N ASN A 536 21.95 14.41 -0.98
CA ASN A 536 20.96 14.31 -2.07
C ASN A 536 19.58 14.83 -1.61
N VAL A 537 19.57 16.09 -1.13
CA VAL A 537 18.40 16.73 -0.51
C VAL A 537 18.13 18.10 -1.13
N LEU A 538 16.86 18.40 -1.40
CA LEU A 538 16.38 19.73 -1.82
C LEU A 538 15.39 20.27 -0.78
N ALA A 539 15.90 20.98 0.21
CA ALA A 539 15.11 21.58 1.28
C ALA A 539 14.52 22.92 0.82
N GLY A 540 13.19 23.04 0.82
CA GLY A 540 12.47 24.25 0.41
C GLY A 540 12.27 24.38 -1.10
N LEU A 541 12.58 23.33 -1.89
CA LEU A 541 12.59 23.36 -3.35
C LEU A 541 12.13 22.02 -3.94
N THR A 542 11.96 22.00 -5.26
CA THR A 542 11.77 20.78 -6.04
C THR A 542 12.65 20.77 -7.29
N VAL A 543 12.97 19.59 -7.81
CA VAL A 543 13.78 19.39 -9.04
C VAL A 543 13.26 20.17 -10.26
N ASN A 544 11.97 20.51 -10.28
CA ASN A 544 11.31 21.16 -11.41
C ASN A 544 10.94 22.61 -11.13
N MET A 545 11.51 23.23 -10.09
CA MET A 545 11.19 24.61 -9.72
C MET A 545 11.31 25.62 -10.90
N PRO A 546 12.29 25.50 -11.82
CA PRO A 546 12.36 26.35 -13.03
C PRO A 546 11.17 26.21 -13.99
N ALA A 547 10.50 25.06 -14.00
CA ALA A 547 9.35 24.79 -14.87
C ALA A 547 8.03 25.33 -14.29
N LEU A 548 8.02 25.76 -13.02
CA LEU A 548 6.84 26.31 -12.36
C LEU A 548 6.53 27.74 -12.82
N SER A 549 5.25 28.13 -12.78
CA SER A 549 4.85 29.51 -13.03
C SER A 549 5.43 30.46 -11.97
N ALA A 550 5.63 31.73 -12.33
CA ALA A 550 6.16 32.73 -11.40
C ALA A 550 5.29 32.89 -10.12
N GLN A 551 3.96 32.73 -10.24
CA GLN A 551 3.05 32.74 -9.09
C GLN A 551 3.29 31.53 -8.16
N LEU A 552 3.48 30.34 -8.71
CA LEU A 552 3.71 29.13 -7.90
C LEU A 552 5.11 29.14 -7.26
N GLN A 553 6.13 29.62 -7.98
CA GLN A 553 7.44 29.88 -7.39
C GLN A 553 7.34 30.89 -6.24
N ALA A 554 6.50 31.92 -6.35
CA ALA A 554 6.24 32.87 -5.27
C ALA A 554 5.52 32.24 -4.07
N LEU A 555 4.59 31.33 -4.30
CA LEU A 555 3.91 30.61 -3.24
C LEU A 555 4.86 29.64 -2.51
N MET A 556 5.72 28.94 -3.26
CA MET A 556 6.78 28.11 -2.68
C MET A 556 7.78 28.94 -1.87
N ARG A 557 8.07 30.18 -2.28
CA ARG A 557 8.86 31.11 -1.48
C ARG A 557 8.22 31.43 -0.13
N ASN A 558 6.89 31.37 0.04
CA ASN A 558 6.25 31.67 1.32
C ASN A 558 6.19 30.45 2.28
N LYS A 559 6.72 29.29 1.87
CA LYS A 559 6.69 28.04 2.63
C LYS A 559 8.05 27.83 3.29
N SER A 560 8.01 27.42 4.55
CA SER A 560 9.19 27.31 5.40
C SER A 560 10.10 26.17 4.92
N GLY A 561 11.42 26.37 4.94
CA GLY A 561 12.42 25.43 4.41
C GLY A 561 13.74 25.46 5.18
N GLY A 562 14.81 24.85 4.67
CA GLY A 562 16.10 24.76 5.36
C GLY A 562 16.16 23.77 6.53
N MET A 563 17.26 23.76 7.28
CA MET A 563 17.50 22.78 8.35
C MET A 563 17.89 23.44 9.68
N ARG A 564 17.31 22.97 10.77
CA ARG A 564 17.73 23.26 12.15
C ARG A 564 18.36 22.01 12.76
N LEU A 565 19.55 22.18 13.30
CA LEU A 565 20.35 21.16 13.96
C LEU A 565 20.69 21.65 15.37
N HIS A 566 20.28 20.91 16.39
CA HIS A 566 20.51 21.28 17.78
C HIS A 566 21.08 20.10 18.56
N ASN A 567 22.17 20.31 19.29
CA ASN A 567 22.82 19.28 20.11
C ASN A 567 23.12 17.97 19.35
N LEU A 568 23.76 18.05 18.18
CA LEU A 568 24.06 16.88 17.35
C LEU A 568 25.51 16.43 17.48
N SER A 569 25.76 15.27 18.09
CA SER A 569 27.11 14.86 18.45
C SER A 569 27.97 14.41 17.26
N ARG A 570 27.35 13.99 16.16
CA ARG A 570 27.97 13.69 14.86
C ARG A 570 26.96 13.94 13.75
N MET A 571 27.26 14.86 12.84
CA MET A 571 26.41 15.13 11.68
C MET A 571 27.22 15.34 10.41
N THR A 572 26.77 14.75 9.30
CA THR A 572 27.29 15.03 7.96
C THR A 572 26.19 15.57 7.04
N LEU A 573 26.37 16.77 6.54
CA LEU A 573 25.54 17.39 5.52
C LEU A 573 26.23 17.42 4.17
N GLY A 574 25.54 16.92 3.17
CA GLY A 574 25.98 16.82 1.79
C GLY A 574 27.16 15.87 1.59
N ARG A 575 27.51 15.67 0.33
CA ARG A 575 28.54 14.73 -0.11
C ARG A 575 29.04 15.14 -1.49
N SER A 576 30.33 14.92 -1.74
CA SER A 576 30.92 15.11 -3.07
C SER A 576 30.12 14.37 -4.15
N GLY A 577 29.73 15.08 -5.21
CA GLY A 577 28.98 14.53 -6.34
C GLY A 577 27.46 14.39 -6.12
N LEU A 578 26.94 14.65 -4.92
CA LEU A 578 25.50 14.64 -4.63
C LEU A 578 25.00 16.05 -4.32
N LEU A 579 23.99 16.49 -5.04
CA LEU A 579 23.44 17.83 -4.87
C LEU A 579 22.70 17.95 -3.54
N THR A 580 23.07 18.93 -2.72
CA THR A 580 22.30 19.30 -1.53
C THR A 580 22.03 20.80 -1.54
N VAL A 581 20.74 21.17 -1.56
CA VAL A 581 20.30 22.56 -1.61
C VAL A 581 19.43 22.89 -0.41
N LEU A 582 19.73 23.99 0.26
CA LEU A 582 19.02 24.48 1.43
C LEU A 582 18.47 25.88 1.18
N ALA A 583 17.15 26.00 1.15
CA ALA A 583 16.44 27.26 0.99
C ALA A 583 15.30 27.37 2.00
N ASN A 584 15.28 28.47 2.72
CA ASN A 584 14.30 28.85 3.72
C ASN A 584 13.78 30.26 3.41
N SER A 585 12.79 30.31 2.55
CA SER A 585 12.19 31.57 2.12
C SER A 585 10.90 31.90 2.90
N GLY A 586 10.42 31.02 3.79
CA GLY A 586 9.22 31.18 4.61
C GLY A 586 9.49 31.10 6.11
N GLY A 587 8.43 31.06 6.93
CA GLY A 587 8.50 30.86 8.39
C GLY A 587 7.93 32.00 9.22
N ASN A 588 7.49 31.66 10.44
CA ASN A 588 7.03 32.64 11.42
C ASN A 588 8.17 33.58 11.84
N ALA A 589 7.84 34.81 12.25
CA ALA A 589 8.84 35.82 12.64
C ALA A 589 9.70 35.44 13.86
N GLY A 590 9.41 34.30 14.51
CA GLY A 590 10.12 33.79 15.68
C GLY A 590 11.25 32.80 15.37
N MET A 591 11.32 32.24 14.16
CA MET A 591 12.39 31.32 13.77
C MET A 591 13.47 32.03 12.95
N PRO A 592 14.76 31.67 13.10
CA PRO A 592 15.80 32.13 12.20
C PRO A 592 15.48 31.62 10.79
N GLN A 593 15.15 32.52 9.87
CA GLN A 593 14.80 32.17 8.49
C GLN A 593 16.06 31.81 7.67
N ALA A 594 16.87 30.90 8.21
CA ALA A 594 18.17 30.51 7.67
C ALA A 594 18.05 29.25 6.83
N GLY A 595 18.94 29.10 5.85
CA GLY A 595 19.02 27.85 5.07
C GLY A 595 19.55 26.70 5.94
N LEU A 596 20.52 26.99 6.80
CA LEU A 596 21.00 26.10 7.85
C LEU A 596 21.19 26.88 9.15
N LEU A 597 20.66 26.34 10.25
CA LEU A 597 20.94 26.76 11.60
C LEU A 597 21.48 25.55 12.37
N ALA A 598 22.73 25.60 12.79
CA ALA A 598 23.28 24.64 13.73
C ALA A 598 23.66 25.34 15.04
N SER A 599 23.34 24.72 16.17
CA SER A 599 23.65 25.24 17.50
C SER A 599 23.64 24.17 18.59
N GLY A 600 23.98 24.55 19.82
CA GLY A 600 23.97 23.71 21.01
C GLY A 600 25.35 23.21 21.37
N GLU A 601 25.64 23.14 22.68
CA GLU A 601 26.94 22.76 23.24
C GLU A 601 27.38 21.33 22.90
N LEU A 602 26.41 20.48 22.55
CA LEU A 602 26.65 19.11 22.14
C LEU A 602 26.80 18.95 20.63
N THR A 603 26.62 20.02 19.85
CA THR A 603 26.83 19.98 18.41
C THR A 603 28.32 19.95 18.09
N GLN A 604 28.85 18.75 17.88
CA GLN A 604 30.28 18.53 17.65
C GLN A 604 30.51 17.68 16.40
N ALA A 605 31.73 17.73 15.86
CA ALA A 605 32.13 16.96 14.68
C ALA A 605 31.18 17.15 13.47
N PHE A 606 30.58 18.34 13.36
CA PHE A 606 29.68 18.72 12.27
C PHE A 606 30.47 18.85 10.97
N ARG A 607 30.10 18.09 9.94
CA ARG A 607 30.73 18.15 8.61
C ARG A 607 29.71 18.61 7.58
N ALA A 608 30.08 19.59 6.77
CA ALA A 608 29.28 20.05 5.64
C ALA A 608 30.12 20.03 4.36
N LEU A 609 29.62 19.44 3.28
CA LEU A 609 30.32 19.28 2.01
C LEU A 609 29.34 19.44 0.84
N ASN A 610 29.75 20.07 -0.25
CA ASN A 610 28.95 20.20 -1.48
C ASN A 610 27.52 20.75 -1.26
N LEU A 611 27.42 21.85 -0.52
CA LEU A 611 26.14 22.47 -0.17
C LEU A 611 25.92 23.75 -0.96
N HIS A 612 24.68 23.95 -1.42
CA HIS A 612 24.22 25.23 -1.96
C HIS A 612 23.12 25.80 -1.07
N VAL A 613 23.34 26.99 -0.52
CA VAL A 613 22.48 27.60 0.50
C VAL A 613 21.95 28.94 0.01
N GLY A 614 20.63 29.04 -0.14
CA GLY A 614 19.94 30.19 -0.74
C GLY A 614 19.97 30.22 -2.28
N THR A 615 20.53 29.18 -2.92
CA THR A 615 20.73 29.12 -4.37
C THR A 615 20.91 27.67 -4.86
N THR A 616 20.84 27.43 -6.17
CA THR A 616 21.20 26.14 -6.81
C THR A 616 22.59 26.21 -7.45
N PRO A 617 23.19 25.10 -7.89
CA PRO A 617 24.47 25.09 -8.61
C PRO A 617 24.47 25.94 -9.88
N GLU A 618 23.32 26.09 -10.53
CA GLU A 618 23.16 26.89 -11.75
C GLU A 618 22.94 28.38 -11.46
N GLY A 619 22.87 28.76 -10.18
CA GLY A 619 22.67 30.13 -9.76
C GLY A 619 21.28 30.66 -10.07
N LEU A 620 20.24 29.85 -9.94
CA LEU A 620 18.85 30.32 -10.07
C LEU A 620 18.57 31.44 -9.05
N ALA A 621 18.03 32.58 -9.52
CA ALA A 621 17.75 33.74 -8.66
C ALA A 621 16.38 33.59 -8.00
N GLY A 622 16.22 34.10 -6.78
CA GLY A 622 14.94 34.14 -6.09
C GLY A 622 14.65 32.92 -5.20
N ILE A 623 15.68 32.19 -4.80
CA ILE A 623 15.64 31.07 -3.83
C ILE A 623 16.14 31.49 -2.44
N GLY A 624 16.77 32.67 -2.36
CA GLY A 624 17.46 33.17 -1.18
C GLY A 624 16.71 32.99 0.13
N ASN A 625 17.47 32.78 1.19
CA ASN A 625 16.92 32.74 2.53
C ASN A 625 16.45 34.15 2.95
N LEU A 626 15.32 34.27 3.67
CA LEU A 626 14.89 35.56 4.24
C LEU A 626 15.82 36.01 5.38
N GLY A 627 16.56 35.08 5.97
CA GLY A 627 17.65 35.32 6.91
C GLY A 627 19.01 35.06 6.28
N SER A 628 19.94 34.57 7.10
CA SER A 628 21.30 34.24 6.65
C SER A 628 21.32 32.88 5.95
N GLY A 629 22.32 32.62 5.12
CA GLY A 629 22.47 31.32 4.50
C GLY A 629 22.77 30.23 5.53
N MET A 630 23.99 30.23 6.07
CA MET A 630 24.40 29.31 7.12
C MET A 630 24.67 30.05 8.42
N ILE A 631 24.02 29.62 9.49
CA ILE A 631 24.23 30.09 10.86
C ILE A 631 24.83 28.95 11.66
N LEU A 632 26.04 29.17 12.17
CA LEU A 632 26.69 28.31 13.14
C LEU A 632 26.78 29.10 14.43
N ALA A 633 25.98 28.73 15.42
CA ALA A 633 25.85 29.45 16.67
C ALA A 633 26.18 28.56 17.88
N ASP A 634 26.49 29.19 19.00
CA ASP A 634 26.42 28.66 20.37
C ASP A 634 26.84 27.19 20.55
N GLY A 635 28.04 26.98 21.12
CA GLY A 635 28.44 25.65 21.60
C GLY A 635 28.93 24.67 20.52
N ILE A 636 28.88 25.03 19.23
CA ILE A 636 29.45 24.23 18.15
C ILE A 636 30.94 23.99 18.37
N ARG A 637 31.42 22.76 18.08
CA ARG A 637 32.84 22.37 18.16
C ARG A 637 33.27 21.50 16.98
N ASP A 638 34.55 21.60 16.61
CA ASP A 638 35.20 20.78 15.58
C ASP A 638 34.42 20.70 14.25
N ALA A 639 33.77 21.81 13.86
CA ALA A 639 33.01 21.86 12.62
C ALA A 639 33.96 21.92 11.42
N ILE A 640 33.68 21.14 10.38
CA ILE A 640 34.43 21.12 9.12
C ILE A 640 33.48 21.51 7.99
N LEU A 641 33.77 22.62 7.32
CA LEU A 641 32.94 23.20 6.29
C LEU A 641 33.69 23.22 4.97
N GLY A 642 33.16 22.52 3.98
CA GLY A 642 33.71 22.39 2.65
C GLY A 642 35.01 21.57 2.61
N GLY A 643 35.31 21.05 1.42
CA GLY A 643 36.49 20.24 1.16
C GLY A 643 37.57 20.95 0.34
N GLU A 644 38.67 20.26 0.07
CA GLU A 644 39.75 20.79 -0.76
C GLU A 644 39.42 20.75 -2.26
N SER A 645 38.50 19.86 -2.66
CA SER A 645 38.08 19.70 -4.05
C SER A 645 36.92 20.63 -4.44
N PRO A 646 36.83 21.07 -5.71
CA PRO A 646 35.68 21.86 -6.19
C PRO A 646 34.32 21.19 -5.98
N SER A 647 34.28 19.87 -6.00
CA SER A 647 33.06 19.08 -5.79
C SER A 647 32.62 19.01 -4.32
N GLU A 648 33.38 19.58 -3.39
CA GLU A 648 33.06 19.62 -1.97
C GLU A 648 32.84 21.04 -1.45
N GLN A 649 32.84 22.04 -2.34
CA GLN A 649 32.65 23.44 -1.98
C GLN A 649 31.31 23.70 -1.31
N ILE A 650 31.24 24.75 -0.49
CA ILE A 650 29.98 25.28 0.02
C ILE A 650 29.74 26.63 -0.61
N VAL A 651 28.54 26.83 -1.14
CA VAL A 651 28.09 28.09 -1.73
C VAL A 651 26.94 28.64 -0.91
N SER A 652 27.07 29.85 -0.39
CA SER A 652 26.02 30.56 0.31
C SER A 652 25.84 31.96 -0.25
N ALA A 653 24.81 32.13 -1.09
CA ALA A 653 24.63 33.34 -1.90
C ALA A 653 23.15 33.68 -2.09
N GLY A 654 22.87 34.95 -2.41
CA GLY A 654 21.51 35.44 -2.66
C GLY A 654 20.63 35.58 -1.42
N ASN A 655 21.19 35.58 -0.21
CA ASN A 655 20.45 35.63 1.06
C ASN A 655 20.11 37.07 1.48
N MET A 656 18.99 37.26 2.18
CA MET A 656 18.63 38.56 2.76
C MET A 656 19.43 38.91 4.03
N GLY A 657 20.11 37.94 4.63
CA GLY A 657 21.04 38.11 5.74
C GLY A 657 22.51 38.00 5.30
N TYR A 658 23.31 37.35 6.15
CA TYR A 658 24.71 37.03 5.86
C TYR A 658 24.81 35.78 4.96
N GLY A 659 25.90 35.63 4.20
CA GLY A 659 26.20 34.33 3.58
C GLY A 659 26.50 33.28 4.64
N TYR A 660 27.46 33.60 5.50
CA TYR A 660 27.89 32.79 6.63
C TYR A 660 27.86 33.65 7.90
N LEU A 661 27.16 33.19 8.93
CA LEU A 661 27.13 33.81 10.25
C LEU A 661 27.65 32.83 11.29
N PHE A 662 28.78 33.17 11.89
CA PHE A 662 29.34 32.51 13.06
C PHE A 662 29.05 33.37 14.27
N ARG A 663 28.32 32.84 15.26
CA ARG A 663 27.80 33.65 16.36
C ARG A 663 27.99 32.96 17.71
N ASP A 664 28.50 33.71 18.69
CA ASP A 664 28.58 33.25 20.09
C ASP A 664 29.35 31.92 20.22
N LEU A 665 30.49 31.83 19.52
CA LEU A 665 31.36 30.64 19.58
C LEU A 665 32.39 30.85 20.71
N PRO A 666 32.41 29.98 21.74
CA PRO A 666 33.12 30.24 23.00
C PRO A 666 34.64 30.25 22.86
N SER A 667 35.29 30.99 23.76
CA SER A 667 36.73 31.29 23.78
C SER A 667 37.63 30.22 24.41
N ASP A 668 37.04 29.34 25.21
CA ASP A 668 37.69 28.38 26.11
C ASP A 668 37.43 26.93 25.70
N ALA A 669 36.82 26.72 24.53
CA ALA A 669 36.63 25.40 23.98
C ALA A 669 37.99 24.74 23.77
N THR A 670 38.23 23.74 24.60
CA THR A 670 39.46 22.96 24.65
C THR A 670 39.13 21.50 24.35
N SER A 671 40.03 20.80 23.66
CA SER A 671 39.98 19.34 23.59
C SER A 671 40.15 18.77 24.99
N LYS A 672 39.82 17.49 25.18
CA LYS A 672 40.07 16.77 26.44
C LYS A 672 41.54 16.80 26.92
N GLY A 673 42.49 17.23 26.09
CA GLY A 673 43.89 17.46 26.47
C GLY A 673 44.23 18.88 26.94
N GLY A 674 43.24 19.78 27.03
CA GLY A 674 43.44 21.20 27.34
C GLY A 674 43.97 22.04 26.17
N GLU A 675 44.10 21.45 24.97
CA GLU A 675 44.47 22.19 23.77
C GLU A 675 43.27 22.97 23.26
N ILE A 676 43.46 24.24 22.91
CA ILE A 676 42.42 25.04 22.25
C ILE A 676 42.03 24.32 20.94
N ILE A 677 40.76 23.96 20.81
CA ILE A 677 40.27 23.32 19.58
C ILE A 677 39.88 24.35 18.55
N ASN A 678 40.14 24.01 17.28
CA ASN A 678 39.62 24.78 16.17
C ASN A 678 38.10 24.55 16.13
N ILE A 679 37.33 25.59 16.39
CA ILE A 679 35.87 25.53 16.49
C ILE A 679 35.25 25.31 15.12
N VAL A 680 35.83 25.96 14.11
CA VAL A 680 35.43 25.80 12.72
C VAL A 680 36.64 25.78 11.82
N SER A 681 36.80 24.71 11.06
CA SER A 681 37.68 24.66 9.89
C SER A 681 36.88 24.81 8.61
N GLY A 682 37.21 25.79 7.79
CA GLY A 682 36.56 26.05 6.50
C GLY A 682 37.52 25.96 5.33
N THR A 683 37.17 25.20 4.29
CA THR A 683 37.89 25.16 3.02
C THR A 683 36.89 25.26 1.87
N ARG A 684 37.18 26.08 0.85
CA ARG A 684 36.29 26.36 -0.28
C ARG A 684 34.90 26.83 0.13
N LEU A 685 34.85 27.86 0.99
CA LEU A 685 33.63 28.56 1.34
C LEU A 685 33.40 29.73 0.40
N ILE A 686 32.26 29.75 -0.28
CA ILE A 686 31.96 30.70 -1.35
C ILE A 686 30.73 31.52 -0.94
N SER A 687 30.89 32.84 -0.90
CA SER A 687 29.82 33.83 -0.77
C SER A 687 29.91 34.80 -1.95
N ASP A 688 29.76 34.27 -3.16
CA ASP A 688 30.17 34.91 -4.40
C ASP A 688 29.20 34.60 -5.55
N MET A 689 29.54 35.07 -6.74
CA MET A 689 28.85 34.81 -7.98
C MET A 689 28.93 33.33 -8.37
N ILE A 690 27.87 32.84 -9.00
CA ILE A 690 27.77 31.44 -9.41
C ILE A 690 27.91 31.33 -10.93
N PRO A 691 28.72 30.39 -11.46
CA PRO A 691 28.79 30.13 -12.88
C PRO A 691 27.46 29.63 -13.43
N GLN A 692 26.97 30.26 -14.48
CA GLN A 692 25.84 29.72 -15.24
C GLN A 692 26.32 28.72 -16.30
N PRO A 693 25.44 27.81 -16.77
CA PRO A 693 25.73 26.94 -17.90
C PRO A 693 26.17 27.68 -19.17
N THR A 694 25.75 28.94 -19.31
CA THR A 694 26.15 29.85 -20.40
C THR A 694 27.60 30.34 -20.31
N GLY A 695 28.32 30.02 -19.23
CA GLY A 695 29.67 30.49 -18.95
C GLY A 695 29.71 31.86 -18.26
N VAL A 696 28.61 32.61 -18.25
CA VAL A 696 28.48 33.92 -17.59
C VAL A 696 28.39 33.75 -16.07
N LEU A 697 29.10 34.58 -15.30
CA LEU A 697 28.95 34.64 -13.84
C LEU A 697 27.68 35.42 -13.49
N LYS A 698 26.86 34.85 -12.61
CA LYS A 698 25.69 35.55 -12.08
C LYS A 698 25.96 36.06 -10.67
N ALA A 699 25.85 37.38 -10.51
CA ALA A 699 25.90 38.04 -9.22
C ALA A 699 24.69 37.65 -8.36
N LEU A 700 24.95 36.97 -7.25
CA LEU A 700 23.96 36.64 -6.22
C LEU A 700 24.42 37.24 -4.90
N SER A 701 24.11 38.51 -4.70
CA SER A 701 24.53 39.23 -3.50
C SER A 701 23.79 38.76 -2.26
N ASN A 702 24.53 38.56 -1.17
CA ASN A 702 23.92 38.57 0.16
C ASN A 702 23.63 40.03 0.55
N ASN A 703 22.52 40.32 1.23
CA ASN A 703 22.13 41.70 1.59
C ASN A 703 22.99 42.27 2.73
N LEU A 704 23.53 41.41 3.61
CA LEU A 704 24.50 41.80 4.62
C LEU A 704 25.92 41.48 4.15
N SER A 705 26.81 41.08 5.07
CA SER A 705 28.19 40.70 4.77
C SER A 705 28.26 39.27 4.21
N GLY A 706 29.27 38.99 3.39
CA GLY A 706 29.49 37.62 2.90
C GLY A 706 29.75 36.64 4.05
N PHE A 707 30.67 37.04 4.93
CA PHE A 707 30.99 36.35 6.18
C PHE A 707 30.84 37.31 7.37
N CYS A 708 30.27 36.82 8.46
CA CYS A 708 30.16 37.53 9.73
C CYS A 708 30.60 36.64 10.89
N MET A 709 31.53 37.14 11.70
CA MET A 709 31.94 36.57 12.97
C MET A 709 31.47 37.51 14.07
N LEU A 710 30.54 37.07 14.90
CA LEU A 710 29.97 37.85 16.00
C LEU A 710 30.24 37.15 17.32
N ARG A 711 31.12 37.72 18.15
CA ARG A 711 31.60 37.08 19.39
C ARG A 711 32.00 35.63 19.16
N ALA A 712 32.74 35.39 18.08
CA ALA A 712 33.16 34.05 17.68
C ALA A 712 34.67 33.90 17.83
N GLN A 713 35.12 32.70 18.19
CA GLN A 713 36.53 32.40 18.39
C GLN A 713 36.95 31.07 17.77
N GLY A 714 38.24 30.92 17.47
CA GLY A 714 38.82 29.67 16.96
C GLY A 714 38.29 29.28 15.58
N ILE A 715 38.22 30.23 14.66
CA ILE A 715 37.80 29.97 13.28
C ILE A 715 39.01 30.00 12.37
N ARG A 716 39.22 28.91 11.63
CA ARG A 716 40.26 28.80 10.62
C ARG A 716 39.65 28.60 9.25
N MET A 717 39.95 29.50 8.32
CA MET A 717 39.55 29.40 6.91
C MET A 717 40.78 29.24 6.04
N SER A 718 40.91 28.07 5.41
CA SER A 718 42.03 27.74 4.53
C SER A 718 41.86 28.35 3.14
N MET A 719 40.64 28.34 2.61
CA MET A 719 40.32 28.86 1.28
C MET A 719 38.89 29.40 1.27
N PHE A 720 38.68 30.64 0.80
CA PHE A 720 37.35 31.26 0.67
C PHE A 720 37.24 32.18 -0.54
N SER A 721 36.01 32.43 -1.01
CA SER A 721 35.71 33.48 -1.99
C SER A 721 34.59 34.36 -1.48
N VAL A 722 34.75 35.67 -1.65
CA VAL A 722 33.67 36.64 -1.46
C VAL A 722 33.55 37.53 -2.67
N GLY A 723 32.32 37.65 -3.17
CA GLY A 723 32.00 38.56 -4.26
C GLY A 723 31.11 39.72 -3.80
N PRO A 724 30.06 40.06 -4.58
CA PRO A 724 29.15 41.13 -4.22
C PRO A 724 28.39 40.80 -2.95
N SER A 725 28.36 41.76 -2.04
CA SER A 725 27.59 41.74 -0.79
C SER A 725 27.11 43.15 -0.47
N GLY A 726 25.97 43.28 0.19
CA GLY A 726 25.36 44.57 0.53
C GLY A 726 26.11 45.35 1.61
N ARG A 727 26.99 44.67 2.36
CA ARG A 727 27.89 45.29 3.34
C ARG A 727 29.36 44.96 3.07
N HIS A 728 29.97 44.14 3.91
CA HIS A 728 31.40 43.83 3.88
C HIS A 728 31.65 42.46 3.26
N GLY A 729 32.86 42.23 2.76
CA GLY A 729 33.25 40.87 2.39
C GLY A 729 33.29 39.99 3.64
N PHE A 730 34.08 40.42 4.61
CA PHE A 730 34.18 39.89 5.96
C PHE A 730 33.90 40.97 7.00
N GLU A 731 33.13 40.60 8.01
CA GLU A 731 32.88 41.41 9.19
C GLU A 731 33.15 40.59 10.45
N SER A 732 33.91 41.16 11.38
CA SER A 732 34.21 40.55 12.67
C SER A 732 33.90 41.56 13.76
N ILE A 733 33.11 41.15 14.75
CA ILE A 733 32.70 41.95 15.90
C ILE A 733 33.04 41.17 17.17
N GLU A 734 33.87 41.76 18.03
CA GLU A 734 34.25 41.18 19.34
C GLU A 734 34.74 39.72 19.25
N SER A 735 35.41 39.38 18.13
CA SER A 735 35.82 38.01 17.79
C SER A 735 37.34 37.89 17.84
N SER A 736 37.87 36.73 18.22
CA SER A 736 39.31 36.51 18.40
C SER A 736 39.76 35.18 17.80
N ASP A 737 41.06 34.95 17.65
CA ASP A 737 41.60 33.68 17.14
C ASP A 737 41.04 33.29 15.77
N LEU A 738 41.05 34.26 14.86
CA LEU A 738 40.59 34.09 13.49
C LEU A 738 41.82 33.93 12.58
N GLU A 739 41.88 32.86 11.81
CA GLU A 739 42.95 32.62 10.85
C GLU A 739 42.38 32.47 9.44
N PHE A 740 42.77 33.39 8.54
CA PHE A 740 42.40 33.39 7.14
C PHE A 740 43.65 33.15 6.30
N LEU A 741 43.85 31.93 5.79
CA LEU A 741 45.11 31.54 5.14
C LEU A 741 45.20 32.02 3.68
N SER A 742 44.15 31.75 2.90
CA SER A 742 44.08 32.08 1.48
C SER A 742 42.62 32.35 1.08
N GLY A 743 42.41 33.21 0.09
CA GLY A 743 41.09 33.49 -0.42
C GLY A 743 41.05 34.70 -1.35
N SER A 744 39.87 34.94 -1.93
CA SER A 744 39.62 36.08 -2.82
C SER A 744 38.54 37.00 -2.27
N ILE A 745 38.74 38.30 -2.48
CA ILE A 745 37.72 39.34 -2.31
C ILE A 745 37.56 40.05 -3.65
N GLY A 746 36.34 40.04 -4.17
CA GLY A 746 36.11 40.20 -5.61
C GLY A 746 36.19 38.82 -6.29
N SER A 747 35.27 38.56 -7.21
CA SER A 747 34.96 37.21 -7.73
C SER A 747 36.10 36.53 -8.52
N LEU A 748 37.02 35.84 -7.85
CA LEU A 748 38.23 35.30 -8.49
C LEU A 748 38.60 33.85 -8.11
N PHE A 749 37.66 33.04 -7.60
CA PHE A 749 38.04 31.75 -7.03
C PHE A 749 38.79 30.83 -8.03
N GLU A 750 38.36 30.77 -9.29
CA GLU A 750 39.01 29.94 -10.32
C GLU A 750 38.96 30.48 -11.76
N LYS A 751 38.28 31.62 -12.02
CA LYS A 751 38.17 32.14 -13.40
C LYS A 751 39.23 33.19 -13.71
N THR A 752 39.80 33.08 -14.90
CA THR A 752 40.48 34.19 -15.58
C THR A 752 39.46 35.34 -15.71
N ILE A 753 39.85 36.56 -15.37
CA ILE A 753 39.01 37.76 -15.54
C ILE A 753 38.65 37.86 -17.03
N GLN A 754 37.39 37.57 -17.37
CA GLN A 754 36.86 37.64 -18.73
C GLN A 754 36.02 38.91 -18.94
N SER A 755 35.50 39.50 -17.86
CA SER A 755 34.69 40.72 -17.90
C SER A 755 34.88 41.62 -16.67
N PRO A 756 34.55 42.92 -16.74
CA PRO A 756 34.54 43.81 -15.58
C PRO A 756 33.60 43.36 -14.45
N ASN A 757 32.52 42.61 -14.78
CA ASN A 757 31.59 42.11 -13.79
C ASN A 757 32.24 41.03 -12.90
N ASP A 758 33.32 40.39 -13.37
CA ASP A 758 34.09 39.40 -12.61
C ASP A 758 34.87 40.05 -11.45
N LEU A 759 34.99 41.39 -11.42
CA LEU A 759 35.68 42.13 -10.36
C LEU A 759 34.72 42.73 -9.32
N MET A 760 33.44 42.33 -9.32
CA MET A 760 32.47 42.81 -8.34
C MET A 760 32.83 42.37 -6.91
N GLY A 761 33.13 43.35 -6.06
CA GLY A 761 33.41 43.17 -4.65
C GLY A 761 32.25 43.62 -3.74
N PRO A 762 32.46 43.60 -2.42
CA PRO A 762 31.49 44.09 -1.44
C PRO A 762 31.15 45.58 -1.64
N ALA A 763 29.95 45.99 -1.24
CA ALA A 763 29.51 47.39 -1.32
C ALA A 763 30.29 48.33 -0.39
N GLN A 764 30.90 47.79 0.67
CA GLN A 764 31.71 48.52 1.65
C GLN A 764 33.14 47.95 1.70
N HIS A 765 33.64 47.60 2.89
CA HIS A 765 35.00 47.07 3.07
C HIS A 765 35.15 45.61 2.60
N GLY A 766 36.33 45.26 2.10
CA GLY A 766 36.75 43.86 1.95
C GLY A 766 36.76 43.13 3.29
N PHE A 767 37.49 43.66 4.25
CA PHE A 767 37.50 43.22 5.65
C PHE A 767 37.13 44.39 6.58
N LEU A 768 36.26 44.12 7.56
CA LEU A 768 36.00 44.99 8.69
C LEU A 768 36.24 44.22 9.99
N PHE A 769 37.20 44.67 10.79
CA PHE A 769 37.46 44.14 12.14
C PHE A 769 37.08 45.19 13.18
N ASN A 770 36.09 44.89 14.01
CA ASN A 770 35.58 45.77 15.07
C ASN A 770 35.76 45.09 16.44
N GLY A 771 36.86 45.42 17.12
CA GLY A 771 37.29 44.73 18.33
C GLY A 771 37.86 43.33 18.05
N GLY A 772 38.39 42.69 19.09
CA GLY A 772 39.01 41.37 18.99
C GLY A 772 40.53 41.34 19.13
N SER A 773 41.09 40.13 19.12
CA SER A 773 42.54 39.89 19.22
C SER A 773 42.97 38.63 18.43
N ARG A 774 44.26 38.49 18.12
CA ARG A 774 44.82 37.30 17.45
C ARG A 774 44.17 36.98 16.10
N ILE A 775 44.03 37.99 15.25
CA ILE A 775 43.51 37.84 13.88
C ILE A 775 44.69 37.77 12.90
N ARG A 776 44.75 36.70 12.12
CA ARG A 776 45.77 36.50 11.06
C ARG A 776 45.08 36.48 9.70
N VAL A 777 45.57 37.30 8.77
CA VAL A 777 45.14 37.31 7.37
C VAL A 777 46.37 37.10 6.51
N GLY A 778 46.35 36.05 5.69
CA GLY A 778 47.48 35.57 4.90
C GLY A 778 48.38 34.57 5.65
N GLY A 779 49.10 33.77 4.84
CA GLY A 779 50.12 32.82 5.29
C GLY A 779 51.37 33.49 5.83
#